data_AF-A0A7S4BAC8-F1
#
_entry.id   AF-A0A7S4BAC8-F1
#
_cell.length_a   1.000
_cell.length_b   1.000
_cell.length_c   1.000
_cell.angle_alpha   90.00
_cell.angle_beta   90.00
_cell.angle_gamma   90.00
#
_symmetry.space_group_name_H-M   'P 1'
#
loop_
_entity.id
_entity.type
_entity.pdbx_description
1 polymer ?
#
loop_
_entity_poly.entity_id
_entity_poly.type
_entity_poly.pdbx_seq_one_letter_code
_entity_poly.pdbx_strand_id
1 'polypeptide(L)'
;APDKAGAASAEPPSGLLIGLSILRAILSKQPMFLLRNLKQLYNLLRPAFQLHIESQKMVTALCGFLSEALAALSSIAATGGAPVVAEVSAFQHWLSEIISSGLVSSKELQVYGSLMLLQVLGAHARDAVDGHLPALGKMLQRLLKEMVSRRDAAATATPSTVGAASQTSTQAEADGTILKCIGLAIQIGAPRLEMSGETRKLYLSAMFTLIEKTDDAELLLLIVKVISAWVRAPPATPPSLSLKERVTFILKMATHFEQLPLPELHSAFLHTVLRLFSEAKEERSELLKKIEPAFMLGLRSRDAALRLSFFNLLNKRIGHAISHRLTFIISQQEWDSLSGTLWLRQATQLLLAAVDSEAALALPSSAPQLPPLRLVPLELAAHTVTASTVSAAPPAASAAAPSVSPKVASMLAAHAVFLGEWSKSNTIGGLMAPLVELLHDSSSSAFATELWVSIFPQMWNQLSATEQHKCVKPLINLLAKSYHLKQHAHNPNVIQGWLQAICACKPLPKIPAGLLKHLAKHYNAWHLAIPLLVHFAESYPEETQWYDALSELYGLLGDRDSNFAVWNRRAVHDETKYALSLEQFGSWHAAQAAYAECMNRWQAGQMALVNTPKAELSLWEEGIVRSAKALNQWELLSDYAKAWPLAQPSLLMECAWKSADWERLRSIFYSKHSLLPQSSVKMLQTYAAIHDGKLQEAEARCSEGIQSALVHWNSLPTVDVASHTPLLQTFQQFQELQESAQMLMELNNALRNGTMPELASILLTWRERLPNVWEELPAWNDLVSWRNHMFSHINNVLARVADANNSSLPSLGYQQMLWTIVRFAHVARRQQLPEACVSIIAKIQSVNTGSGPHSDLGNSFAKLREQARSCLQMPSYLAHGLHALQSADISYLPARKKAEVFQLKGELMLATAAAAAADGSAGDREAMHEGAKLISTAIQMHSDMPKAWLLWGEFCDSMHRDDYGAEPQWAERALSCYMMCSQLRHNRSASMLPRVLALLDEAEGEPTASALAQTFGRLCDGMAIWQWLPWLPQLLQGLGKYYGPYVQFLLFRMAKEYPQALYYPLRDFVSDAASARGEPPRVWMPASRQG
;
A
#
# COMPACT_ATOMS: atom_id res chain seq x y z
N ALA A 1 54.41 20.05 -69.48
CA ALA A 1 54.01 18.75 -70.05
C ALA A 1 54.55 17.63 -69.17
N PRO A 2 53.79 17.27 -68.13
CA PRO A 2 53.47 15.85 -67.92
C PRO A 2 52.05 15.65 -67.37
N ASP A 3 51.37 14.58 -67.78
CA ASP A 3 50.23 13.96 -67.08
C ASP A 3 49.85 12.64 -67.76
N LYS A 4 50.34 11.52 -67.23
CA LYS A 4 49.81 10.15 -67.46
C LYS A 4 50.11 9.28 -66.24
N ALA A 5 49.41 9.54 -65.14
CA ALA A 5 49.17 8.54 -64.11
C ALA A 5 47.96 7.71 -64.55
N GLY A 6 48.22 6.54 -65.14
CA GLY A 6 47.20 5.58 -65.52
C GLY A 6 46.55 4.96 -64.29
N ALA A 7 45.22 5.00 -64.26
CA ALA A 7 44.38 4.24 -63.34
C ALA A 7 44.70 2.74 -63.44
N ALA A 8 45.24 2.17 -62.36
CA ALA A 8 45.28 0.72 -62.19
C ALA A 8 43.85 0.23 -61.95
N SER A 9 43.31 -0.51 -62.91
CA SER A 9 42.04 -1.21 -62.81
C SER A 9 41.99 -2.09 -61.56
N ALA A 10 40.95 -1.94 -60.73
CA ALA A 10 40.65 -2.88 -59.66
C ALA A 10 40.36 -4.25 -60.28
N GLU A 11 41.28 -5.21 -60.15
CA GLU A 11 41.05 -6.59 -60.56
C GLU A 11 39.84 -7.18 -59.80
N PRO A 12 39.00 -8.00 -60.45
CA PRO A 12 37.83 -8.58 -59.81
C PRO A 12 38.25 -9.52 -58.66
N PRO A 13 37.56 -9.49 -57.51
CA PRO A 13 37.94 -10.24 -56.30
C PRO A 13 38.01 -11.76 -56.51
N SER A 14 37.35 -12.31 -57.53
CA SER A 14 37.41 -13.73 -57.92
C SER A 14 38.79 -14.18 -58.39
N GLY A 15 39.54 -13.34 -59.12
CA GLY A 15 40.88 -13.67 -59.63
C GLY A 15 41.90 -13.79 -58.49
N LEU A 16 41.84 -12.87 -57.52
CA LEU A 16 42.71 -12.87 -56.35
C LEU A 16 42.40 -14.04 -55.39
N LEU A 17 41.12 -14.41 -55.23
CA LEU A 17 40.72 -15.58 -54.44
C LEU A 17 41.25 -16.89 -55.04
N ILE A 18 41.15 -17.05 -56.36
CA ILE A 18 41.71 -18.20 -57.08
C ILE A 18 43.23 -18.22 -56.92
N GLY A 19 43.90 -17.07 -57.10
CA GLY A 19 45.34 -16.92 -56.88
C GLY A 19 45.78 -17.33 -55.47
N LEU A 20 45.06 -16.91 -54.43
CA LEU A 20 45.33 -17.31 -53.04
C LEU A 20 45.13 -18.82 -52.81
N SER A 21 44.10 -19.42 -53.42
CA SER A 21 43.87 -20.87 -53.31
C SER A 21 44.98 -21.69 -53.97
N ILE A 22 45.50 -21.22 -55.11
CA ILE A 22 46.64 -21.83 -55.81
C ILE A 22 47.91 -21.68 -54.98
N LEU A 23 48.17 -20.48 -54.45
CA LEU A 23 49.33 -20.23 -53.58
C LEU A 23 49.29 -21.10 -52.31
N ARG A 24 48.11 -21.29 -51.72
CA ARG A 24 47.89 -22.19 -50.57
C ARG A 24 48.17 -23.65 -50.93
N ALA A 25 47.68 -24.12 -52.09
CA ALA A 25 47.95 -25.47 -52.59
C ALA A 25 49.45 -25.70 -52.88
N ILE A 26 50.16 -24.69 -53.40
CA ILE A 26 51.61 -24.74 -53.63
C ILE A 26 52.37 -24.80 -52.30
N LEU A 27 51.97 -23.99 -51.32
CA LEU A 27 52.51 -23.97 -49.95
C LEU A 27 52.49 -25.34 -49.29
N SER A 28 51.35 -26.04 -49.39
CA SER A 28 51.17 -27.38 -48.81
C SER A 28 52.13 -28.43 -49.39
N LYS A 29 52.64 -28.21 -50.62
CA LYS A 29 53.50 -29.16 -51.33
C LYS A 29 54.99 -28.74 -51.36
N GLN A 30 55.30 -27.45 -51.34
CA GLN A 30 56.67 -26.91 -51.43
C GLN A 30 56.86 -25.65 -50.57
N PRO A 31 57.18 -25.78 -49.26
CA PRO A 31 57.31 -24.62 -48.36
C PRO A 31 58.54 -23.74 -48.68
N MET A 32 59.60 -24.29 -49.28
CA MET A 32 60.80 -23.55 -49.70
C MET A 32 60.59 -22.62 -50.89
N PHE A 33 59.51 -22.79 -51.66
CA PHE A 33 59.14 -21.91 -52.78
C PHE A 33 58.86 -20.48 -52.32
N LEU A 34 58.37 -20.33 -51.08
CA LEU A 34 57.98 -19.05 -50.51
C LEU A 34 59.19 -18.15 -50.24
N LEU A 35 60.27 -18.69 -49.66
CA LEU A 35 61.50 -17.94 -49.34
C LEU A 35 62.13 -17.30 -50.59
N ARG A 36 62.23 -18.06 -51.69
CA ARG A 36 62.81 -17.55 -52.94
C ARG A 36 62.01 -16.41 -53.58
N ASN A 37 60.71 -16.34 -53.31
CA ASN A 37 59.79 -15.44 -53.99
C ASN A 37 59.09 -14.44 -53.05
N LEU A 38 59.54 -14.29 -51.79
CA LEU A 38 58.93 -13.38 -50.80
C LEU A 38 58.74 -11.95 -51.33
N LYS A 39 59.71 -11.41 -52.09
CA LYS A 39 59.62 -10.08 -52.71
C LYS A 39 58.56 -9.98 -53.82
N GLN A 40 58.35 -11.04 -54.58
CA GLN A 40 57.30 -11.09 -55.61
C GLN A 40 55.92 -11.29 -54.99
N LEU A 41 55.86 -12.12 -53.96
CA LEU A 41 54.67 -12.42 -53.18
C LEU A 41 54.16 -11.18 -52.43
N TYR A 42 55.07 -10.34 -51.92
CA TYR A 42 54.78 -8.99 -51.40
C TYR A 42 54.01 -8.14 -52.41
N ASN A 43 54.49 -8.06 -53.65
CA ASN A 43 53.86 -7.25 -54.70
C ASN A 43 52.50 -7.81 -55.14
N LEU A 44 52.35 -9.13 -55.09
CA LEU A 44 51.12 -9.83 -55.51
C LEU A 44 50.02 -9.78 -54.44
N LEU A 45 50.41 -9.78 -53.16
CA LEU A 45 49.47 -9.68 -52.03
C LEU A 45 49.08 -8.23 -51.70
N ARG A 46 49.91 -7.24 -52.06
CA ARG A 46 49.65 -5.83 -51.74
C ARG A 46 48.28 -5.31 -52.22
N PRO A 47 47.81 -5.59 -53.45
CA PRO A 47 46.47 -5.20 -53.89
C PRO A 47 45.35 -5.87 -53.09
N ALA A 48 45.54 -7.12 -52.67
CA ALA A 48 44.59 -7.86 -51.85
C ALA A 48 44.41 -7.23 -50.45
N PHE A 49 45.49 -6.74 -49.84
CA PHE A 49 45.46 -6.03 -48.56
C PHE A 49 45.06 -4.55 -48.67
N GLN A 50 45.28 -3.87 -49.79
CA GLN A 50 44.97 -2.43 -49.89
C GLN A 50 43.56 -2.12 -50.41
N LEU A 51 43.01 -2.99 -51.27
CA LEU A 51 41.76 -2.70 -51.98
C LEU A 51 40.58 -3.60 -51.56
N HIS A 52 40.86 -4.80 -51.00
CA HIS A 52 39.83 -5.84 -50.82
C HIS A 52 39.69 -6.39 -49.38
N ILE A 53 40.28 -5.74 -48.37
CA ILE A 53 40.10 -6.12 -46.94
C ILE A 53 38.63 -5.99 -46.49
N GLU A 54 37.82 -5.19 -47.18
CA GLU A 54 36.40 -5.03 -46.90
C GLU A 54 35.56 -6.28 -47.22
N SER A 55 36.10 -7.22 -48.01
CA SER A 55 35.39 -8.46 -48.37
C SER A 55 35.66 -9.59 -47.38
N GLN A 56 34.62 -10.07 -46.68
CA GLN A 56 34.73 -11.18 -45.72
C GLN A 56 35.33 -12.45 -46.35
N LYS A 57 34.96 -12.80 -47.59
CA LYS A 57 35.50 -13.95 -48.32
C LYS A 57 37.01 -13.79 -48.56
N MET A 58 37.45 -12.59 -48.91
CA MET A 58 38.87 -12.28 -49.12
C MET A 58 39.66 -12.35 -47.81
N VAL A 59 39.14 -11.79 -46.73
CA VAL A 59 39.76 -11.85 -45.39
C VAL A 59 39.92 -13.30 -44.92
N THR A 60 38.91 -14.15 -45.09
CA THR A 60 39.00 -15.57 -44.70
C THR A 60 40.05 -16.34 -45.53
N ALA A 61 40.13 -16.09 -46.84
CA ALA A 61 41.13 -16.68 -47.71
C ALA A 61 42.55 -16.20 -47.37
N LEU A 62 42.72 -14.91 -47.09
CA LEU A 62 43.98 -14.32 -46.65
C LEU A 62 44.44 -14.88 -45.29
N CYS A 63 43.54 -14.99 -44.31
CA CYS A 63 43.84 -15.58 -43.00
C CYS A 63 44.24 -17.06 -43.12
N GLY A 64 43.52 -17.83 -43.95
CA GLY A 64 43.85 -19.23 -44.22
C GLY A 64 45.24 -19.39 -44.85
N PHE A 65 45.54 -18.60 -45.89
CA PHE A 65 46.86 -18.58 -46.52
C PHE A 65 47.97 -18.17 -45.54
N LEU A 66 47.77 -17.07 -44.78
CA LEU A 66 48.76 -16.57 -43.84
C LEU A 66 49.03 -17.53 -42.68
N SER A 67 48.02 -18.27 -42.21
CA SER A 67 48.22 -19.26 -41.14
C SER A 67 49.19 -20.37 -41.57
N GLU A 68 49.04 -20.89 -42.79
CA GLU A 68 49.93 -21.92 -43.34
C GLU A 68 51.29 -21.33 -43.74
N ALA A 69 51.31 -20.12 -44.29
CA ALA A 69 52.53 -19.43 -44.67
C ALA A 69 53.39 -19.08 -43.45
N LEU A 70 52.80 -18.51 -42.39
CA LEU A 70 53.52 -18.15 -41.17
C LEU A 70 53.98 -19.37 -40.38
N ALA A 71 53.21 -20.47 -40.36
CA ALA A 71 53.64 -21.74 -39.78
C ALA A 71 54.84 -22.35 -40.53
N ALA A 72 54.81 -22.32 -41.86
CA ALA A 72 55.94 -22.76 -42.68
C ALA A 72 57.17 -21.88 -42.43
N LEU A 73 57.01 -20.55 -42.45
CA LEU A 73 58.11 -19.60 -42.25
C LEU A 73 58.70 -19.67 -40.82
N SER A 74 57.88 -19.88 -39.78
CA SER A 74 58.37 -20.00 -38.40
C SER A 74 59.13 -21.32 -38.16
N SER A 75 58.66 -22.44 -38.73
CA SER A 75 59.36 -23.73 -38.66
C SER A 75 60.72 -23.68 -39.35
N ILE A 76 60.82 -22.95 -40.47
CA ILE A 76 62.08 -22.79 -41.21
C ILE A 76 63.00 -21.80 -40.51
N ALA A 77 62.48 -20.69 -39.94
CA ALA A 77 63.27 -19.74 -39.16
C ALA A 77 63.92 -20.38 -37.91
N ALA A 78 63.28 -21.38 -37.30
CA ALA A 78 63.86 -22.14 -36.18
C ALA A 78 65.03 -23.05 -36.59
N THR A 79 65.19 -23.33 -37.89
CA THR A 79 66.23 -24.24 -38.43
C THR A 79 67.22 -23.55 -39.38
N GLY A 80 67.01 -22.27 -39.72
CA GLY A 80 67.76 -21.51 -40.73
C GLY A 80 68.79 -20.52 -40.16
N GLY A 81 69.72 -20.07 -41.01
CA GLY A 81 70.73 -19.06 -40.64
C GLY A 81 70.20 -17.61 -40.62
N ALA A 82 70.98 -16.69 -40.05
CA ALA A 82 70.67 -15.25 -39.89
C ALA A 82 70.01 -14.52 -41.09
N PRO A 83 70.39 -14.73 -42.38
CA PRO A 83 69.75 -14.02 -43.50
C PRO A 83 68.28 -14.42 -43.71
N VAL A 84 67.92 -15.67 -43.45
CA VAL A 84 66.54 -16.18 -43.58
C VAL A 84 65.65 -15.59 -42.48
N VAL A 85 66.19 -15.47 -41.27
CA VAL A 85 65.49 -14.84 -40.13
C VAL A 85 65.22 -13.36 -40.41
N ALA A 86 66.17 -12.64 -41.04
CA ALA A 86 65.99 -11.23 -41.41
C ALA A 86 64.88 -11.03 -42.45
N GLU A 87 64.81 -11.85 -43.49
CA GLU A 87 63.75 -11.76 -44.50
C GLU A 87 62.36 -12.10 -43.94
N VAL A 88 62.28 -13.08 -43.04
CA VAL A 88 61.03 -13.42 -42.32
C VAL A 88 60.59 -12.26 -41.41
N SER A 89 61.52 -11.64 -40.67
CA SER A 89 61.21 -10.47 -39.84
C SER A 89 60.76 -9.25 -40.65
N ALA A 90 61.32 -9.04 -41.86
CA ALA A 90 60.92 -7.94 -42.74
C ALA A 90 59.49 -8.14 -43.27
N PHE A 91 59.11 -9.38 -43.61
CA PHE A 91 57.74 -9.72 -43.99
C PHE A 91 56.75 -9.53 -42.83
N GLN A 92 57.12 -9.92 -41.60
CA GLN A 92 56.31 -9.69 -40.40
C GLN A 92 56.17 -8.20 -40.05
N HIS A 93 57.22 -7.39 -40.26
CA HIS A 93 57.17 -5.94 -40.07
C HIS A 93 56.24 -5.27 -41.08
N TRP A 94 56.32 -5.66 -42.36
CA TRP A 94 55.40 -5.15 -43.39
C TRP A 94 53.93 -5.50 -43.10
N LEU A 95 53.66 -6.76 -42.69
CA LEU A 95 52.31 -7.16 -42.25
C LEU A 95 51.85 -6.32 -41.05
N SER A 96 52.75 -6.02 -40.11
CA SER A 96 52.47 -5.18 -38.96
C SER A 96 52.11 -3.74 -39.37
N GLU A 97 52.81 -3.14 -40.33
CA GLU A 97 52.47 -1.81 -40.85
C GLU A 97 51.06 -1.77 -41.47
N ILE A 98 50.72 -2.77 -42.28
CA ILE A 98 49.39 -2.89 -42.88
C ILE A 98 48.31 -3.01 -41.80
N ILE A 99 48.52 -3.90 -40.82
CA ILE A 99 47.59 -4.10 -39.70
C ILE A 99 47.41 -2.79 -38.91
N SER A 100 48.51 -2.07 -38.62
CA SER A 100 48.45 -0.80 -37.88
C SER A 100 47.63 0.26 -38.61
N SER A 101 47.74 0.35 -39.95
CA SER A 101 46.97 1.28 -40.77
C SER A 101 45.48 0.93 -40.80
N GLY A 102 45.15 -0.36 -40.83
CA GLY A 102 43.76 -0.83 -40.84
C GLY A 102 43.07 -0.72 -39.47
N LEU A 103 43.79 -0.88 -38.36
CA LEU A 103 43.26 -0.67 -37.00
C LEU A 103 42.83 0.78 -36.73
N VAL A 104 43.43 1.75 -37.41
CA VAL A 104 43.08 3.18 -37.29
C VAL A 104 41.93 3.58 -38.23
N SER A 105 41.62 2.78 -39.25
CA SER A 105 40.55 3.06 -40.23
C SER A 105 39.18 3.27 -39.58
N SER A 106 38.36 4.15 -40.15
CA SER A 106 36.97 4.38 -39.73
C SER A 106 35.99 3.34 -40.26
N LYS A 107 36.40 2.49 -41.22
CA LYS A 107 35.52 1.49 -41.83
C LYS A 107 35.51 0.20 -40.99
N GLU A 108 34.34 -0.19 -40.49
CA GLU A 108 34.16 -1.34 -39.58
C GLU A 108 34.66 -2.68 -40.16
N LEU A 109 34.35 -2.96 -41.42
CA LEU A 109 34.79 -4.18 -42.12
C LEU A 109 36.32 -4.23 -42.31
N GLN A 110 36.97 -3.07 -42.49
CA GLN A 110 38.43 -3.01 -42.56
C GLN A 110 39.06 -3.32 -41.19
N VAL A 111 38.49 -2.75 -40.11
CA VAL A 111 38.93 -3.02 -38.74
C VAL A 111 38.76 -4.51 -38.39
N TYR A 112 37.62 -5.11 -38.76
CA TYR A 112 37.38 -6.55 -38.60
C TYR A 112 38.43 -7.40 -39.31
N GLY A 113 38.72 -7.08 -40.58
CA GLY A 113 39.74 -7.77 -41.36
C GLY A 113 41.14 -7.65 -40.74
N SER A 114 41.53 -6.46 -40.29
CA SER A 114 42.82 -6.23 -39.64
C SER A 114 42.94 -6.95 -38.29
N LEU A 115 41.85 -7.10 -37.52
CA LEU A 115 41.83 -7.85 -36.26
C LEU A 115 42.00 -9.36 -36.49
N MET A 116 41.33 -9.92 -37.50
CA MET A 116 41.50 -11.33 -37.88
C MET A 116 42.93 -11.64 -38.32
N LEU A 117 43.53 -10.74 -39.11
CA LEU A 117 44.93 -10.84 -39.52
C LEU A 117 45.89 -10.75 -38.33
N LEU A 118 45.61 -9.86 -37.38
CA LEU A 118 46.39 -9.75 -36.14
C LEU A 118 46.28 -10.99 -35.25
N GLN A 119 45.11 -11.65 -35.20
CA GLN A 119 44.92 -12.91 -34.48
C GLN A 119 45.79 -14.02 -35.07
N VAL A 120 45.83 -14.14 -36.40
CA VAL A 120 46.65 -15.13 -37.12
C VAL A 120 48.15 -14.86 -36.92
N LEU A 121 48.57 -13.59 -36.99
CA LEU A 121 49.95 -13.18 -36.70
C LEU A 121 50.33 -13.51 -35.26
N GLY A 122 49.44 -13.22 -34.30
CA GLY A 122 49.67 -13.45 -32.87
C GLY A 122 49.75 -14.91 -32.44
N ALA A 123 49.20 -15.84 -33.23
CA ALA A 123 49.34 -17.28 -33.01
C ALA A 123 50.77 -17.79 -33.31
N HIS A 124 51.50 -17.11 -34.21
CA HIS A 124 52.81 -17.55 -34.70
C HIS A 124 53.98 -16.67 -34.23
N ALA A 125 53.77 -15.37 -34.01
CA ALA A 125 54.76 -14.42 -33.52
C ALA A 125 54.17 -13.62 -32.34
N ARG A 126 54.43 -14.07 -31.11
CA ARG A 126 53.78 -13.50 -29.91
C ARG A 126 54.20 -12.06 -29.63
N ASP A 127 55.45 -11.72 -29.89
CA ASP A 127 56.06 -10.41 -29.59
C ASP A 127 55.62 -9.32 -30.59
N ALA A 128 55.27 -9.70 -31.82
CA ALA A 128 54.84 -8.77 -32.87
C ALA A 128 53.48 -8.10 -32.57
N VAL A 129 52.67 -8.71 -31.71
CA VAL A 129 51.37 -8.15 -31.29
C VAL A 129 51.55 -7.05 -30.24
N ASP A 130 52.65 -7.05 -29.49
CA ASP A 130 52.88 -6.11 -28.41
C ASP A 130 53.01 -4.66 -28.93
N GLY A 131 53.54 -4.49 -30.14
CA GLY A 131 53.58 -3.18 -30.82
C GLY A 131 52.21 -2.60 -31.19
N HIS A 132 51.16 -3.44 -31.28
CA HIS A 132 49.81 -3.02 -31.68
C HIS A 132 48.85 -2.77 -30.51
N LEU A 133 49.27 -3.05 -29.26
CA LEU A 133 48.47 -2.86 -28.05
C LEU A 133 47.89 -1.44 -27.88
N PRO A 134 48.65 -0.34 -28.11
CA PRO A 134 48.10 1.01 -28.00
C PRO A 134 47.02 1.32 -29.03
N ALA A 135 47.20 0.84 -30.27
CA ALA A 135 46.22 0.99 -31.34
C ALA A 135 44.94 0.20 -31.05
N LEU A 136 45.08 -1.03 -30.53
CA LEU A 136 43.96 -1.86 -30.07
C LEU A 136 43.15 -1.20 -28.96
N GLY A 137 43.82 -0.64 -27.94
CA GLY A 137 43.15 0.03 -26.83
C GLY A 137 42.35 1.26 -27.26
N LYS A 138 42.91 2.10 -28.14
CA LYS A 138 42.20 3.27 -28.70
C LYS A 138 41.04 2.87 -29.62
N MET A 139 41.25 1.85 -30.45
CA MET A 139 40.22 1.32 -31.35
C MET A 139 39.05 0.73 -30.55
N LEU A 140 39.32 -0.05 -29.50
CA LEU A 140 38.29 -0.61 -28.62
C LEU A 140 37.43 0.50 -27.99
N GLN A 141 38.03 1.58 -27.51
CA GLN A 141 37.29 2.72 -26.96
C GLN A 141 36.45 3.45 -28.01
N ARG A 142 36.97 3.59 -29.24
CA ARG A 142 36.23 4.19 -30.35
C ARG A 142 35.00 3.36 -30.70
N LEU A 143 35.15 2.05 -30.89
CA LEU A 143 34.03 1.14 -31.18
C LEU A 143 33.01 1.15 -30.04
N LEU A 144 33.47 1.19 -28.80
CA LEU A 144 32.61 1.33 -27.63
C LEU A 144 31.77 2.62 -27.65
N LYS A 145 32.41 3.77 -27.93
CA LYS A 145 31.70 5.05 -28.02
C LYS A 145 30.65 5.04 -29.13
N GLU A 146 30.97 4.39 -30.25
CA GLU A 146 30.08 4.24 -31.38
C GLU A 146 28.87 3.35 -31.04
N MET A 147 29.09 2.19 -30.42
CA MET A 147 28.02 1.30 -29.93
C MET A 147 27.07 2.01 -28.97
N VAL A 148 27.61 2.76 -28.00
CA VAL A 148 26.80 3.51 -27.03
C VAL A 148 26.00 4.60 -27.73
N SER A 149 26.60 5.34 -28.67
CA SER A 149 25.91 6.40 -29.39
C SER A 149 24.75 5.89 -30.25
N ARG A 150 24.91 4.73 -30.90
CA ARG A 150 23.85 4.09 -31.69
C ARG A 150 22.69 3.61 -30.81
N ARG A 151 23.01 3.09 -29.62
CA ARG A 151 22.01 2.69 -28.62
C ARG A 151 21.20 3.86 -28.08
N ASP A 152 21.86 4.96 -27.72
CA ASP A 152 21.17 6.16 -27.19
C ASP A 152 20.26 6.81 -28.27
N ALA A 153 20.66 6.75 -29.54
CA ALA A 153 19.84 7.17 -30.67
C ALA A 153 18.62 6.26 -30.90
N ALA A 154 18.76 4.94 -30.69
CA ALA A 154 17.64 4.00 -30.78
C ALA A 154 16.62 4.18 -29.63
N ALA A 155 17.07 4.53 -28.42
CA ALA A 155 16.20 4.73 -27.26
C ALA A 155 15.36 6.02 -27.31
N THR A 156 15.76 7.01 -28.11
CA THR A 156 15.07 8.30 -28.26
C THR A 156 14.10 8.36 -29.45
N ALA A 157 14.08 7.32 -30.30
CA ALA A 157 13.17 7.23 -31.42
C ALA A 157 11.77 6.72 -30.98
N THR A 158 10.72 7.52 -31.20
CA THR A 158 9.33 7.09 -31.05
C THR A 158 8.93 6.14 -32.19
N PRO A 159 8.12 5.09 -31.93
CA PRO A 159 7.76 4.13 -32.97
C PRO A 159 6.66 4.72 -33.84
N SER A 160 7.03 5.42 -34.92
CA SER A 160 6.08 5.87 -35.94
C SER A 160 6.42 5.30 -37.33
N THR A 161 5.41 4.66 -37.91
CA THR A 161 5.16 4.37 -39.34
C THR A 161 6.13 3.45 -40.12
N VAL A 162 5.65 2.22 -40.38
CA VAL A 162 5.60 1.34 -41.59
C VAL A 162 6.68 1.43 -42.72
N GLY A 163 7.70 2.29 -42.69
CA GLY A 163 8.77 2.37 -43.71
C GLY A 163 10.08 1.64 -43.37
N ALA A 164 10.22 1.05 -42.17
CA ALA A 164 11.52 0.69 -41.59
C ALA A 164 12.06 -0.72 -41.91
N ALA A 165 11.43 -1.51 -42.78
CA ALA A 165 11.80 -2.92 -42.98
C ALA A 165 13.11 -3.13 -43.80
N SER A 166 13.55 -2.14 -44.58
CA SER A 166 14.76 -2.25 -45.42
C SER A 166 16.01 -1.58 -44.84
N GLN A 167 15.85 -0.66 -43.88
CA GLN A 167 16.97 -0.01 -43.17
C GLN A 167 17.41 -0.77 -41.90
N THR A 168 16.53 -1.61 -41.36
CA THR A 168 16.78 -2.41 -40.15
C THR A 168 17.75 -3.58 -40.40
N SER A 169 17.78 -4.16 -41.61
CA SER A 169 18.67 -5.29 -41.92
C SER A 169 20.14 -4.88 -42.04
N THR A 170 20.44 -3.73 -42.66
CA THR A 170 21.82 -3.23 -42.82
C THR A 170 22.41 -2.69 -41.53
N GLN A 171 21.58 -2.09 -40.66
CA GLN A 171 21.99 -1.66 -39.32
C GLN A 171 22.28 -2.86 -38.40
N ALA A 172 21.46 -3.92 -38.44
CA ALA A 172 21.70 -5.13 -37.66
C ALA A 172 22.98 -5.88 -38.07
N GLU A 173 23.31 -5.91 -39.36
CA GLU A 173 24.58 -6.48 -39.84
C GLU A 173 25.80 -5.67 -39.39
N ALA A 174 25.71 -4.34 -39.45
CA ALA A 174 26.77 -3.42 -38.99
C ALA A 174 27.02 -3.56 -37.49
N ASP A 175 25.96 -3.57 -36.68
CA ASP A 175 26.06 -3.75 -35.23
C ASP A 175 26.62 -5.13 -34.86
N GLY A 176 26.26 -6.17 -35.62
CA GLY A 176 26.83 -7.51 -35.50
C GLY A 176 28.34 -7.57 -35.83
N THR A 177 28.82 -6.79 -36.81
CA THR A 177 30.26 -6.69 -37.09
C THR A 177 31.02 -5.95 -35.99
N ILE A 178 30.46 -4.87 -35.43
CA ILE A 178 31.11 -4.14 -34.33
C ILE A 178 31.27 -5.04 -33.09
N LEU A 179 30.23 -5.79 -32.71
CA LEU A 179 30.29 -6.73 -31.58
C LEU A 179 31.38 -7.80 -31.78
N LYS A 180 31.50 -8.35 -32.99
CA LYS A 180 32.57 -9.31 -33.35
C LYS A 180 33.97 -8.67 -33.28
N CYS A 181 34.13 -7.44 -33.76
CA CYS A 181 35.38 -6.68 -33.63
C CYS A 181 35.78 -6.49 -32.16
N ILE A 182 34.82 -6.11 -31.31
CA ILE A 182 35.04 -5.95 -29.87
C ILE A 182 35.43 -7.30 -29.24
N GLY A 183 34.71 -8.39 -29.54
CA GLY A 183 35.02 -9.72 -29.03
C GLY A 183 36.44 -10.19 -29.40
N LEU A 184 36.86 -10.00 -30.65
CA LEU A 184 38.21 -10.32 -31.12
C LEU A 184 39.28 -9.45 -30.45
N ALA A 185 39.03 -8.14 -30.31
CA ALA A 185 39.93 -7.23 -29.60
C ALA A 185 40.12 -7.65 -28.13
N ILE A 186 39.06 -8.14 -27.48
CA ILE A 186 39.15 -8.66 -26.12
C ILE A 186 40.02 -9.93 -26.09
N GLN A 187 39.78 -10.89 -26.97
CA GLN A 187 40.55 -12.14 -27.01
C GLN A 187 42.06 -11.91 -27.25
N ILE A 188 42.41 -10.95 -28.12
CA ILE A 188 43.80 -10.64 -28.49
C ILE A 188 44.51 -9.87 -27.36
N GLY A 189 43.82 -8.93 -26.71
CA GLY A 189 44.39 -8.08 -25.66
C GLY A 189 44.47 -8.74 -24.29
N ALA A 190 43.54 -9.65 -23.97
CA ALA A 190 43.41 -10.22 -22.62
C ALA A 190 44.63 -10.95 -22.04
N PRO A 191 45.44 -11.71 -22.81
CA PRO A 191 46.62 -12.39 -22.28
C PRO A 191 47.85 -11.47 -22.10
N ARG A 192 47.83 -10.22 -22.60
CA ARG A 192 49.02 -9.35 -22.74
C ARG A 192 48.96 -8.04 -21.92
N LEU A 193 48.20 -8.04 -20.83
CA LEU A 193 47.86 -6.83 -20.06
C LEU A 193 49.03 -6.14 -19.31
N GLU A 194 50.25 -6.70 -19.31
CA GLU A 194 51.36 -6.21 -18.48
C GLU A 194 52.20 -5.08 -19.10
N MET A 195 52.09 -4.83 -20.41
CA MET A 195 52.99 -3.88 -21.09
C MET A 195 52.32 -2.52 -21.37
N SER A 196 52.85 -1.47 -20.70
CA SER A 196 52.50 -0.03 -20.72
C SER A 196 51.29 0.42 -19.86
N GLY A 197 51.53 1.43 -19.00
CA GLY A 197 50.56 1.87 -17.98
C GLY A 197 49.34 2.63 -18.52
N GLU A 198 49.41 3.25 -19.70
CA GLU A 198 48.28 3.97 -20.30
C GLU A 198 47.33 3.03 -21.05
N THR A 199 47.85 2.10 -21.84
CA THR A 199 47.02 1.17 -22.63
C THR A 199 46.25 0.20 -21.74
N ARG A 200 46.86 -0.26 -20.64
CA ARG A 200 46.19 -1.02 -19.59
C ARG A 200 44.98 -0.28 -19.04
N LYS A 201 45.11 1.01 -18.71
CA LYS A 201 44.00 1.82 -18.18
C LYS A 201 42.87 1.95 -19.20
N LEU A 202 43.22 2.22 -20.47
CA LEU A 202 42.23 2.35 -21.55
C LEU A 202 41.45 1.05 -21.74
N TYR A 203 42.14 -0.09 -21.69
CA TYR A 203 41.56 -1.41 -21.86
C TYR A 203 40.69 -1.86 -20.67
N LEU A 204 41.14 -1.64 -19.43
CA LEU A 204 40.32 -1.94 -18.24
C LEU A 204 39.07 -1.05 -18.18
N SER A 205 39.19 0.24 -18.52
CA SER A 205 38.06 1.16 -18.64
C SER A 205 37.05 0.70 -19.70
N ALA A 206 37.54 0.22 -20.84
CA ALA A 206 36.72 -0.37 -21.89
C ALA A 206 35.97 -1.63 -21.40
N MET A 207 36.64 -2.52 -20.68
CA MET A 207 35.99 -3.71 -20.10
C MET A 207 34.90 -3.34 -19.09
N PHE A 208 35.12 -2.32 -18.25
CA PHE A 208 34.09 -1.85 -17.32
C PHE A 208 32.87 -1.26 -18.02
N THR A 209 33.09 -0.45 -19.06
CA THR A 209 31.99 0.13 -19.85
C THR A 209 31.22 -0.93 -20.64
N LEU A 210 31.90 -1.99 -21.12
CA LEU A 210 31.24 -3.12 -21.75
C LEU A 210 30.30 -3.86 -20.79
N ILE A 211 30.74 -4.11 -19.55
CA ILE A 211 29.91 -4.76 -18.53
C ILE A 211 28.66 -3.94 -18.24
N GLU A 212 28.76 -2.60 -18.20
CA GLU A 212 27.65 -1.71 -17.82
C GLU A 212 26.67 -1.36 -18.94
N LYS A 213 27.05 -1.54 -20.21
CA LYS A 213 26.28 -1.01 -21.34
C LYS A 213 25.93 -2.04 -22.42
N THR A 214 26.42 -3.28 -22.29
CA THR A 214 26.20 -4.32 -23.30
C THR A 214 25.17 -5.33 -22.81
N ASP A 215 24.22 -5.68 -23.69
CA ASP A 215 23.21 -6.72 -23.42
C ASP A 215 23.47 -8.02 -24.20
N ASP A 216 24.53 -8.07 -25.02
CA ASP A 216 24.85 -9.24 -25.84
C ASP A 216 25.38 -10.41 -25.01
N ALA A 217 24.68 -11.55 -25.06
CA ALA A 217 24.96 -12.70 -24.21
C ALA A 217 26.32 -13.35 -24.52
N GLU A 218 26.70 -13.46 -25.80
CA GLU A 218 27.96 -14.10 -26.21
C GLU A 218 29.17 -13.29 -25.76
N LEU A 219 29.12 -11.96 -25.95
CA LEU A 219 30.18 -11.07 -25.51
C LEU A 219 30.31 -11.06 -23.98
N LEU A 220 29.19 -11.00 -23.25
CA LEU A 220 29.21 -11.02 -21.78
C LEU A 220 29.77 -12.34 -21.23
N LEU A 221 29.42 -13.49 -21.82
CA LEU A 221 30.00 -14.80 -21.45
C LEU A 221 31.50 -14.85 -21.71
N LEU A 222 31.96 -14.27 -22.82
CA LEU A 222 33.39 -14.13 -23.11
C LEU A 222 34.10 -13.25 -22.08
N ILE A 223 33.50 -12.13 -21.71
CA ILE A 223 33.99 -11.22 -20.67
C ILE A 223 34.12 -11.96 -19.33
N VAL A 224 33.09 -12.73 -18.93
CA VAL A 224 33.13 -13.56 -17.71
C VAL A 224 34.28 -14.57 -17.76
N LYS A 225 34.47 -15.26 -18.89
CA LYS A 225 35.55 -16.22 -19.08
C LYS A 225 36.92 -15.58 -18.91
N VAL A 226 37.14 -14.42 -19.53
CA VAL A 226 38.39 -13.66 -19.47
C VAL A 226 38.67 -13.16 -18.05
N ILE A 227 37.70 -12.48 -17.43
CA ILE A 227 37.87 -11.94 -16.07
C ILE A 227 38.07 -13.08 -15.06
N SER A 228 37.37 -14.20 -15.23
CA SER A 228 37.55 -15.38 -14.37
C SER A 228 38.98 -15.93 -14.43
N ALA A 229 39.64 -15.89 -15.58
CA ALA A 229 41.04 -16.27 -15.71
C ALA A 229 41.96 -15.26 -14.99
N TRP A 230 41.72 -13.96 -15.18
CA TRP A 230 42.51 -12.90 -14.54
C TRP A 230 42.43 -12.90 -13.01
N VAL A 231 41.24 -13.12 -12.45
CA VAL A 231 41.06 -13.13 -10.99
C VAL A 231 41.74 -14.36 -10.36
N ARG A 232 41.75 -15.50 -11.07
CA ARG A 232 42.38 -16.74 -10.61
C ARG A 232 43.90 -16.75 -10.73
N ALA A 233 44.47 -15.93 -11.63
CA ALA A 233 45.91 -15.85 -11.84
C ALA A 233 46.66 -15.48 -10.53
N PRO A 234 47.75 -16.21 -10.19
CA PRO A 234 48.60 -15.84 -9.06
C PRO A 234 49.22 -14.45 -9.26
N PRO A 235 49.56 -13.73 -8.16
CA PRO A 235 50.02 -12.34 -8.23
C PRO A 235 51.31 -12.13 -9.02
N ALA A 236 52.07 -13.21 -9.30
CA ALA A 236 53.32 -13.19 -10.04
C ALA A 236 53.21 -13.60 -11.52
N THR A 237 52.03 -14.00 -12.01
CA THR A 237 51.84 -14.39 -13.42
C THR A 237 51.05 -13.33 -14.20
N PRO A 238 51.53 -12.92 -15.40
CA PRO A 238 50.75 -12.11 -16.32
C PRO A 238 49.40 -12.75 -16.64
N PRO A 239 48.28 -11.99 -16.62
CA PRO A 239 48.15 -10.57 -16.27
C PRO A 239 47.88 -10.35 -14.76
N SER A 240 48.76 -9.59 -14.08
CA SER A 240 48.58 -9.25 -12.67
C SER A 240 47.57 -8.09 -12.48
N LEU A 241 46.35 -8.39 -11.99
CA LEU A 241 45.37 -7.38 -11.53
C LEU A 241 45.60 -7.01 -10.07
N SER A 242 45.46 -5.73 -9.75
CA SER A 242 45.45 -5.25 -8.36
C SER A 242 44.20 -5.72 -7.60
N LEU A 243 44.27 -5.76 -6.27
CA LEU A 243 43.14 -6.16 -5.41
C LEU A 243 41.90 -5.29 -5.68
N LYS A 244 42.08 -3.97 -5.85
CA LYS A 244 40.99 -3.04 -6.16
C LYS A 244 40.33 -3.38 -7.49
N GLU A 245 41.11 -3.58 -8.56
CA GLU A 245 40.58 -3.93 -9.88
C GLU A 245 39.80 -5.25 -9.85
N ARG A 246 40.33 -6.29 -9.19
CA ARG A 246 39.66 -7.59 -9.05
C ARG A 246 38.28 -7.45 -8.38
N VAL A 247 38.20 -6.69 -7.29
CA VAL A 247 36.94 -6.43 -6.56
C VAL A 247 35.96 -5.67 -7.46
N THR A 248 36.39 -4.58 -8.10
CA THR A 248 35.51 -3.74 -8.91
C THR A 248 34.89 -4.52 -10.08
N PHE A 249 35.67 -5.39 -10.75
CA PHE A 249 35.12 -6.22 -11.84
C PHE A 249 34.02 -7.16 -11.33
N ILE A 250 34.28 -7.86 -10.23
CA ILE A 250 33.33 -8.85 -9.72
C ILE A 250 32.05 -8.18 -9.20
N LEU A 251 32.16 -7.05 -8.50
CA LEU A 251 31.00 -6.33 -8.01
C LEU A 251 30.19 -5.69 -9.14
N LYS A 252 30.81 -5.12 -10.17
CA LYS A 252 30.09 -4.58 -11.33
C LYS A 252 29.39 -5.68 -12.14
N MET A 253 30.05 -6.83 -12.33
CA MET A 253 29.41 -8.00 -12.94
C MET A 253 28.22 -8.47 -12.12
N ALA A 254 28.36 -8.56 -10.80
CA ALA A 254 27.27 -8.90 -9.89
C ALA A 254 26.05 -7.96 -10.04
N THR A 255 26.26 -6.64 -10.00
CA THR A 255 25.16 -5.66 -10.08
C THR A 255 24.49 -5.61 -11.45
N HIS A 256 25.27 -5.70 -12.53
CA HIS A 256 24.72 -5.56 -13.88
C HIS A 256 24.07 -6.85 -14.37
N PHE A 257 24.69 -8.01 -14.10
CA PHE A 257 24.12 -9.27 -14.55
C PHE A 257 22.77 -9.52 -13.90
N GLU A 258 22.60 -9.17 -12.62
CA GLU A 258 21.31 -9.27 -11.92
C GLU A 258 20.13 -8.58 -12.65
N GLN A 259 20.39 -7.50 -13.39
CA GLN A 259 19.37 -6.77 -14.12
C GLN A 259 19.00 -7.44 -15.46
N LEU A 260 19.85 -8.33 -15.97
CA LEU A 260 19.67 -8.99 -17.27
C LEU A 260 18.92 -10.32 -17.11
N PRO A 261 17.90 -10.62 -17.92
CA PRO A 261 17.15 -11.88 -17.84
C PRO A 261 17.90 -13.07 -18.51
N LEU A 262 19.21 -13.19 -18.33
CA LEU A 262 20.06 -14.21 -18.95
C LEU A 262 20.57 -15.24 -17.91
N PRO A 263 19.92 -16.41 -17.77
CA PRO A 263 20.25 -17.38 -16.72
C PRO A 263 21.62 -18.05 -16.91
N GLU A 264 22.03 -18.28 -18.16
CA GLU A 264 23.33 -18.91 -18.48
C GLU A 264 24.50 -18.02 -18.05
N LEU A 265 24.39 -16.70 -18.26
CA LEU A 265 25.38 -15.72 -17.83
C LEU A 265 25.52 -15.69 -16.31
N HIS A 266 24.39 -15.70 -15.60
CA HIS A 266 24.36 -15.76 -14.13
C HIS A 266 25.02 -17.03 -13.61
N SER A 267 24.66 -18.19 -14.17
CA SER A 267 25.25 -19.48 -13.78
C SER A 267 26.76 -19.48 -14.02
N ALA A 268 27.21 -19.03 -15.20
CA ALA A 268 28.62 -18.92 -15.52
C ALA A 268 29.36 -18.01 -14.52
N PHE A 269 28.84 -16.81 -14.24
CA PHE A 269 29.41 -15.90 -13.25
C PHE A 269 29.46 -16.53 -11.85
N LEU A 270 28.36 -17.10 -11.36
CA LEU A 270 28.30 -17.71 -10.03
C LEU A 270 29.25 -18.90 -9.90
N HIS A 271 29.42 -19.74 -10.93
CA HIS A 271 30.43 -20.79 -10.94
C HIS A 271 31.85 -20.23 -10.77
N THR A 272 32.15 -19.05 -11.33
CA THR A 272 33.46 -18.42 -11.13
C THR A 272 33.66 -17.94 -9.70
N VAL A 273 32.63 -17.34 -9.10
CA VAL A 273 32.65 -16.91 -7.69
C VAL A 273 32.80 -18.12 -6.77
N LEU A 274 32.04 -19.21 -7.02
CA LEU A 274 32.12 -20.43 -6.22
C LEU A 274 33.55 -21.01 -6.21
N ARG A 275 34.18 -21.11 -7.38
CA ARG A 275 35.57 -21.61 -7.51
C ARG A 275 36.56 -20.73 -6.75
N LEU A 276 36.39 -19.41 -6.79
CA LEU A 276 37.25 -18.48 -6.05
C LEU A 276 37.17 -18.69 -4.54
N PHE A 277 35.98 -19.01 -4.02
CA PHE A 277 35.77 -19.27 -2.58
C PHE A 277 36.18 -20.70 -2.17
N SER A 278 36.14 -21.69 -3.08
CA SER A 278 36.56 -23.07 -2.79
C SER A 278 38.08 -23.26 -2.81
N GLU A 279 38.81 -22.55 -3.67
CA GLU A 279 40.27 -22.68 -3.86
C GLU A 279 41.10 -21.71 -2.97
N ALA A 280 40.49 -21.13 -1.94
CA ALA A 280 41.10 -20.07 -1.14
C ALA A 280 42.20 -20.59 -0.18
N LYS A 281 43.44 -20.08 -0.34
CA LYS A 281 44.51 -20.11 0.68
C LYS A 281 44.38 -18.87 1.60
N GLU A 282 44.90 -18.93 2.84
CA GLU A 282 44.78 -17.86 3.86
C GLU A 282 45.17 -16.45 3.36
N GLU A 283 46.11 -16.35 2.41
CA GLU A 283 46.59 -15.12 1.77
C GLU A 283 45.51 -14.33 1.01
N ARG A 284 44.37 -14.94 0.66
CA ARG A 284 43.29 -14.30 -0.12
C ARG A 284 42.13 -13.76 0.75
N SER A 285 42.28 -13.75 2.08
CA SER A 285 41.18 -13.40 3.00
C SER A 285 40.63 -11.97 2.81
N GLU A 286 41.48 -10.99 2.50
CA GLU A 286 41.05 -9.60 2.30
C GLU A 286 40.22 -9.41 1.02
N LEU A 287 40.58 -10.14 -0.05
CA LEU A 287 39.85 -10.14 -1.32
C LEU A 287 38.45 -10.76 -1.14
N LEU A 288 38.37 -11.88 -0.40
CA LEU A 288 37.12 -12.60 -0.18
C LEU A 288 36.13 -11.80 0.67
N LYS A 289 36.61 -11.06 1.68
CA LYS A 289 35.77 -10.13 2.46
C LYS A 289 35.14 -9.05 1.57
N LYS A 290 35.90 -8.49 0.61
CA LYS A 290 35.39 -7.43 -0.28
C LYS A 290 34.46 -7.96 -1.39
N ILE A 291 34.50 -9.25 -1.71
CA ILE A 291 33.65 -9.89 -2.73
C ILE A 291 32.41 -10.56 -2.11
N GLU A 292 32.25 -10.48 -0.79
CA GLU A 292 31.10 -11.03 -0.07
C GLU A 292 29.72 -10.70 -0.71
N PRO A 293 29.45 -9.48 -1.21
CA PRO A 293 28.19 -9.20 -1.91
C PRO A 293 27.91 -10.14 -3.10
N ALA A 294 28.94 -10.53 -3.86
CA ALA A 294 28.81 -11.47 -4.96
C ALA A 294 28.61 -12.91 -4.49
N PHE A 295 29.17 -13.28 -3.33
CA PHE A 295 28.91 -14.57 -2.69
C PHE A 295 27.44 -14.69 -2.25
N MET A 296 26.89 -13.62 -1.68
CA MET A 296 25.50 -13.58 -1.21
C MET A 296 24.50 -13.73 -2.36
N LEU A 297 24.80 -13.20 -3.55
CA LEU A 297 24.01 -13.46 -4.76
C LEU A 297 23.94 -14.96 -5.11
N GLY A 298 25.00 -15.73 -4.85
CA GLY A 298 25.01 -17.18 -5.03
C GLY A 298 24.01 -17.91 -4.12
N LEU A 299 23.80 -17.42 -2.89
CA LEU A 299 22.78 -17.94 -1.96
C LEU A 299 21.35 -17.63 -2.41
N ARG A 300 21.17 -16.75 -3.39
CA ARG A 300 19.89 -16.39 -4.01
C ARG A 300 19.73 -17.02 -5.41
N SER A 301 20.64 -17.88 -5.83
CA SER A 301 20.55 -18.53 -7.13
C SER A 301 19.22 -19.28 -7.27
N ARG A 302 18.59 -19.19 -8.45
CA ARG A 302 17.43 -19.99 -8.84
C ARG A 302 17.81 -21.47 -9.04
N ASP A 303 19.06 -21.73 -9.38
CA ASP A 303 19.59 -23.09 -9.48
C ASP A 303 19.89 -23.64 -8.07
N ALA A 304 19.11 -24.65 -7.68
CA ALA A 304 19.19 -25.31 -6.37
C ALA A 304 20.57 -25.93 -6.11
N ALA A 305 21.19 -26.57 -7.11
CA ALA A 305 22.48 -27.24 -6.94
C ALA A 305 23.60 -26.22 -6.67
N LEU A 306 23.62 -25.14 -7.44
CA LEU A 306 24.52 -24.02 -7.23
C LEU A 306 24.29 -23.38 -5.85
N ARG A 307 23.06 -23.05 -5.51
CA ARG A 307 22.72 -22.44 -4.21
C ARG A 307 23.19 -23.29 -3.04
N LEU A 308 22.97 -24.61 -3.11
CA LEU A 308 23.38 -25.55 -2.08
C LEU A 308 24.91 -25.63 -1.95
N SER A 309 25.64 -25.54 -3.06
CA SER A 309 27.11 -25.51 -3.02
C SER A 309 27.67 -24.25 -2.32
N PHE A 310 27.08 -23.08 -2.55
CA PHE A 310 27.41 -21.84 -1.84
C PHE A 310 27.06 -21.94 -0.35
N PHE A 311 25.87 -22.47 -0.04
CA PHE A 311 25.42 -22.67 1.34
C PHE A 311 26.37 -23.60 2.11
N ASN A 312 26.82 -24.71 1.51
CA ASN A 312 27.74 -25.64 2.15
C ASN A 312 29.10 -25.01 2.48
N LEU A 313 29.61 -24.11 1.63
CA LEU A 313 30.83 -23.36 1.93
C LEU A 313 30.63 -22.41 3.12
N LEU A 314 29.46 -21.76 3.21
CA LEU A 314 29.12 -20.90 4.34
C LEU A 314 28.94 -21.72 5.63
N ASN A 315 28.21 -22.84 5.56
CA ASN A 315 27.94 -23.72 6.69
C ASN A 315 29.22 -24.29 7.32
N LYS A 316 30.24 -24.59 6.49
CA LYS A 316 31.55 -25.04 6.97
C LYS A 316 32.34 -23.98 7.75
N ARG A 317 32.07 -22.69 7.52
CA ARG A 317 32.77 -21.57 8.20
C ARG A 317 32.18 -21.24 9.57
N ILE A 318 30.92 -21.62 9.80
CA ILE A 318 30.17 -21.30 11.01
C ILE A 318 30.22 -22.51 11.96
N GLY A 319 30.37 -22.28 13.27
CA GLY A 319 30.32 -23.37 14.25
C GLY A 319 28.97 -24.08 14.27
N HIS A 320 28.95 -25.36 14.66
CA HIS A 320 27.70 -26.14 14.74
C HIS A 320 26.75 -25.70 15.87
N ALA A 321 27.26 -25.06 16.92
CA ALA A 321 26.45 -24.58 18.04
C ALA A 321 25.44 -23.49 17.64
N ILE A 322 24.24 -23.57 18.21
CA ILE A 322 23.13 -22.62 17.95
C ILE A 322 23.51 -21.19 18.33
N SER A 323 24.23 -21.00 19.45
CA SER A 323 24.69 -19.68 19.91
C SER A 323 25.64 -19.01 18.90
N HIS A 324 26.56 -19.77 18.30
CA HIS A 324 27.44 -19.27 17.24
C HIS A 324 26.67 -18.88 15.98
N ARG A 325 25.69 -19.68 15.57
CA ARG A 325 24.86 -19.41 14.38
C ARG A 325 23.96 -18.18 14.57
N LEU A 326 23.32 -18.04 15.73
CA LEU A 326 22.52 -16.86 16.05
C LEU A 326 23.39 -15.59 16.13
N THR A 327 24.56 -15.68 16.79
CA THR A 327 25.50 -14.57 16.85
C THR A 327 26.01 -14.18 15.45
N PHE A 328 26.24 -15.17 14.58
CA PHE A 328 26.63 -14.94 13.19
C PHE A 328 25.54 -14.17 12.43
N ILE A 329 24.28 -14.65 12.47
CA ILE A 329 23.14 -14.04 11.77
C ILE A 329 22.88 -12.60 12.25
N ILE A 330 22.98 -12.36 13.57
CA ILE A 330 22.60 -11.07 14.17
C ILE A 330 23.76 -10.05 14.14
N SER A 331 24.99 -10.49 14.43
CA SER A 331 26.10 -9.58 14.72
C SER A 331 27.25 -9.61 13.70
N GLN A 332 27.50 -10.72 13.01
CA GLN A 332 28.69 -10.87 12.16
C GLN A 332 28.38 -10.68 10.68
N GLN A 333 27.23 -11.17 10.21
CA GLN A 333 26.86 -11.14 8.80
C GLN A 333 26.26 -9.78 8.41
N GLU A 334 26.75 -9.21 7.30
CA GLU A 334 26.14 -8.04 6.67
C GLU A 334 25.15 -8.47 5.59
N TRP A 335 23.87 -8.15 5.78
CA TRP A 335 22.77 -8.54 4.88
C TRP A 335 22.43 -7.50 3.79
N ASP A 336 23.20 -6.42 3.66
CA ASP A 336 22.91 -5.31 2.73
C ASP A 336 22.86 -5.78 1.26
N SER A 337 23.69 -6.75 0.88
CA SER A 337 23.68 -7.37 -0.45
C SER A 337 22.37 -8.09 -0.77
N LEU A 338 21.65 -8.60 0.24
CA LEU A 338 20.34 -9.25 0.09
C LEU A 338 19.17 -8.33 0.49
N SER A 339 19.41 -7.04 0.64
CA SER A 339 18.39 -6.07 1.06
C SER A 339 17.17 -5.99 0.14
N GLY A 340 17.24 -6.46 -1.11
CA GLY A 340 16.08 -6.54 -2.01
C GLY A 340 15.19 -7.79 -1.83
N THR A 341 15.61 -8.78 -1.03
CA THR A 341 14.90 -10.07 -0.88
C THR A 341 14.78 -10.54 0.56
N LEU A 342 13.75 -11.33 0.90
CA LEU A 342 13.53 -11.85 2.25
C LEU A 342 14.68 -12.77 2.70
N TRP A 343 15.74 -12.18 3.25
CA TRP A 343 16.97 -12.90 3.62
C TRP A 343 16.79 -13.79 4.85
N LEU A 344 15.63 -13.69 5.54
CA LEU A 344 15.20 -14.65 6.55
C LEU A 344 15.20 -16.09 6.01
N ARG A 345 15.11 -16.29 4.69
CA ARG A 345 15.31 -17.59 4.04
C ARG A 345 16.72 -18.13 4.30
N GLN A 346 17.76 -17.34 4.05
CA GLN A 346 19.13 -17.76 4.32
C GLN A 346 19.38 -17.94 5.83
N ALA A 347 18.79 -17.08 6.66
CA ALA A 347 18.91 -17.18 8.11
C ALA A 347 18.24 -18.45 8.70
N THR A 348 17.01 -18.76 8.27
CA THR A 348 16.30 -20.00 8.65
C THR A 348 17.10 -21.23 8.21
N GLN A 349 17.59 -21.26 6.97
CA GLN A 349 18.41 -22.37 6.48
C GLN A 349 19.68 -22.57 7.32
N LEU A 350 20.34 -21.49 7.76
CA LEU A 350 21.50 -21.56 8.65
C LEU A 350 21.16 -22.13 10.03
N LEU A 351 20.00 -21.80 10.60
CA LEU A 351 19.53 -22.37 11.86
C LEU A 351 19.18 -23.85 11.71
N LEU A 352 18.50 -24.20 10.63
CA LEU A 352 18.11 -25.57 10.31
C LEU A 352 19.33 -26.50 10.11
N ALA A 353 20.44 -25.97 9.59
CA ALA A 353 21.69 -26.72 9.48
C ALA A 353 22.40 -27.00 10.82
N ALA A 354 21.90 -26.47 11.94
CA ALA A 354 22.36 -26.84 13.28
C ALA A 354 21.76 -28.18 13.75
N VAL A 355 20.66 -28.61 13.15
CA VAL A 355 19.94 -29.83 13.52
C VAL A 355 20.70 -31.05 13.02
N ASP A 356 20.75 -32.10 13.84
CA ASP A 356 21.35 -33.38 13.46
C ASP A 356 20.55 -34.06 12.33
N SER A 357 21.18 -34.27 11.19
CA SER A 357 20.54 -34.85 10.01
C SER A 357 20.24 -36.35 10.16
N GLU A 358 21.00 -37.05 11.01
CA GLU A 358 20.89 -38.50 11.21
C GLU A 358 19.88 -38.87 12.30
N ALA A 359 19.32 -37.88 13.01
CA ALA A 359 18.33 -38.13 14.03
C ALA A 359 17.03 -38.69 13.44
N ALA A 360 16.43 -39.65 14.14
CA ALA A 360 15.16 -40.27 13.76
C ALA A 360 14.01 -39.27 13.92
N LEU A 361 13.08 -39.25 12.96
CA LEU A 361 11.92 -38.37 12.99
C LEU A 361 10.92 -38.84 14.05
N ALA A 362 10.76 -38.06 15.12
CA ALA A 362 9.76 -38.31 16.17
C ALA A 362 8.72 -37.17 16.18
N LEU A 363 7.44 -37.54 16.11
CA LEU A 363 6.35 -36.59 16.30
C LEU A 363 6.22 -36.24 17.79
N PRO A 364 5.87 -34.99 18.14
CA PRO A 364 5.55 -34.62 19.51
C PRO A 364 4.43 -35.51 20.07
N SER A 365 4.47 -35.82 21.38
CA SER A 365 3.42 -36.61 22.05
C SER A 365 2.04 -35.94 22.02
N SER A 366 1.98 -34.65 21.73
CA SER A 366 0.75 -33.87 21.56
C SER A 366 0.15 -33.94 20.15
N ALA A 367 0.86 -34.47 19.16
CA ALA A 367 0.33 -34.59 17.81
C ALA A 367 -0.74 -35.71 17.78
N PRO A 368 -1.90 -35.49 17.13
CA PRO A 368 -2.92 -36.52 17.02
C PRO A 368 -2.35 -37.70 16.22
N GLN A 369 -2.11 -38.82 16.90
CA GLN A 369 -1.64 -40.06 16.28
C GLN A 369 -2.83 -40.95 15.94
N LEU A 370 -2.77 -41.62 14.79
CA LEU A 370 -3.66 -42.73 14.52
C LEU A 370 -3.41 -43.85 15.55
N PRO A 371 -4.45 -44.54 16.04
CA PRO A 371 -4.27 -45.62 17.00
C PRO A 371 -3.30 -46.68 16.44
N PRO A 372 -2.26 -47.08 17.20
CA PRO A 372 -1.25 -48.00 16.70
C PRO A 372 -1.88 -49.37 16.44
N LEU A 373 -1.67 -49.90 15.23
CA LEU A 373 -2.05 -51.28 14.87
C LEU A 373 -1.14 -52.26 15.63
N ARG A 374 -1.53 -52.67 16.83
CA ARG A 374 -0.86 -53.74 17.58
C ARG A 374 -1.48 -55.08 17.22
N LEU A 375 -0.73 -55.91 16.49
CA LEU A 375 -1.06 -57.33 16.32
C LEU A 375 -0.80 -58.04 17.66
N VAL A 376 -1.84 -58.28 18.45
CA VAL A 376 -1.75 -59.06 19.68
C VAL A 376 -1.98 -60.53 19.34
N PRO A 377 -1.06 -61.46 19.68
CA PRO A 377 -1.34 -62.89 19.60
C PRO A 377 -2.61 -63.21 20.39
N LEU A 378 -3.53 -63.99 19.81
CA LEU A 378 -4.86 -64.25 20.39
C LEU A 378 -4.79 -64.78 21.83
N GLU A 379 -3.67 -65.41 22.22
CA GLU A 379 -3.39 -65.94 23.56
C GLU A 379 -3.26 -64.85 24.64
N LEU A 380 -2.80 -63.63 24.31
CA LEU A 380 -2.73 -62.51 25.26
C LEU A 380 -3.98 -61.63 25.27
N ALA A 381 -4.82 -61.69 24.23
CA ALA A 381 -6.07 -60.93 24.15
C ALA A 381 -7.14 -61.46 25.13
N ALA A 382 -7.06 -62.73 25.53
CA ALA A 382 -7.95 -63.32 26.53
C ALA A 382 -7.79 -62.71 27.94
N HIS A 383 -6.66 -62.07 28.24
CA HIS A 383 -6.36 -61.52 29.58
C HIS A 383 -6.56 -60.01 29.71
N THR A 384 -6.84 -59.28 28.63
CA THR A 384 -6.95 -57.81 28.66
C THR A 384 -8.37 -57.25 28.55
N VAL A 385 -9.40 -58.10 28.48
CA VAL A 385 -10.81 -57.65 28.33
C VAL A 385 -11.54 -57.42 29.68
N THR A 386 -10.93 -57.66 30.84
CA THR A 386 -11.61 -57.47 32.14
C THR A 386 -11.54 -56.06 32.73
N ALA A 387 -11.57 -55.01 31.91
CA ALA A 387 -11.78 -53.65 32.42
C ALA A 387 -12.55 -52.76 31.43
N SER A 388 -13.88 -52.92 31.43
CA SER A 388 -14.93 -51.88 31.32
C SER A 388 -16.11 -52.25 30.40
N THR A 389 -17.21 -52.70 31.04
CA THR A 389 -18.64 -52.26 30.86
C THR A 389 -19.22 -52.18 29.42
N VAL A 390 -20.33 -52.81 28.98
CA VAL A 390 -21.55 -53.38 29.60
C VAL A 390 -22.21 -54.37 28.59
N SER A 391 -22.73 -55.49 29.11
CA SER A 391 -23.88 -56.30 28.63
C SER A 391 -24.04 -56.67 27.14
N ALA A 392 -23.72 -57.92 26.80
CA ALA A 392 -24.63 -58.82 26.07
C ALA A 392 -24.18 -60.28 26.27
N ALA A 393 -25.13 -61.17 26.54
CA ALA A 393 -24.90 -62.60 26.81
C ALA A 393 -24.18 -63.33 25.66
N PRO A 394 -23.41 -64.41 25.93
CA PRO A 394 -22.74 -65.16 24.88
C PRO A 394 -23.72 -66.16 24.23
N PRO A 395 -23.75 -66.31 22.89
CA PRO A 395 -24.27 -67.54 22.32
C PRO A 395 -23.22 -68.63 22.48
N ALA A 396 -23.65 -69.75 23.03
CA ALA A 396 -22.86 -70.96 23.14
C ALA A 396 -22.59 -71.60 21.77
N ALA A 397 -21.52 -72.41 21.74
CA ALA A 397 -21.18 -73.47 20.79
C ALA A 397 -20.30 -73.11 19.56
N SER A 398 -19.06 -73.60 19.65
CA SER A 398 -18.23 -74.21 18.60
C SER A 398 -18.05 -73.48 17.26
N ALA A 399 -16.87 -72.88 17.07
CA ALA A 399 -16.15 -72.96 15.81
C ALA A 399 -14.68 -72.54 16.02
N ALA A 400 -13.80 -73.24 15.31
CA ALA A 400 -12.36 -73.15 15.27
C ALA A 400 -11.75 -71.75 15.53
N ALA A 401 -10.59 -71.74 16.22
CA ALA A 401 -9.65 -70.63 16.15
C ALA A 401 -9.56 -70.16 14.69
N PRO A 402 -9.71 -68.86 14.39
CA PRO A 402 -9.58 -68.39 13.02
C PRO A 402 -8.13 -68.61 12.64
N SER A 403 -7.85 -69.71 11.94
CA SER A 403 -6.56 -69.93 11.30
C SER A 403 -6.43 -68.85 10.25
N VAL A 404 -5.81 -67.72 10.62
CA VAL A 404 -5.43 -66.67 9.68
C VAL A 404 -4.69 -67.38 8.56
N SER A 405 -5.23 -67.30 7.34
CA SER A 405 -4.61 -68.00 6.21
C SER A 405 -3.12 -67.63 6.14
N PRO A 406 -2.21 -68.59 5.88
CA PRO A 406 -0.77 -68.35 5.94
C PRO A 406 -0.34 -67.19 5.02
N LYS A 407 -1.09 -66.95 3.94
CA LYS A 407 -0.93 -65.84 3.01
C LYS A 407 -1.22 -64.47 3.64
N VAL A 408 -2.24 -64.36 4.48
CA VAL A 408 -2.57 -63.12 5.21
C VAL A 408 -1.55 -62.87 6.33
N ALA A 409 -1.13 -63.91 7.04
CA ALA A 409 -0.07 -63.80 8.05
C ALA A 409 1.26 -63.36 7.43
N SER A 410 1.65 -63.93 6.28
CA SER A 410 2.84 -63.49 5.54
C SER A 410 2.72 -62.07 5.02
N MET A 411 1.52 -61.65 4.58
CA MET A 411 1.28 -60.28 4.10
C MET A 411 1.37 -59.25 5.24
N LEU A 412 0.80 -59.57 6.40
CA LEU A 412 0.90 -58.72 7.60
C LEU A 412 2.33 -58.64 8.13
N ALA A 413 3.07 -59.75 8.12
CA ALA A 413 4.48 -59.76 8.49
C ALA A 413 5.33 -58.93 7.50
N ALA A 414 5.10 -59.09 6.19
CA ALA A 414 5.77 -58.28 5.17
C ALA A 414 5.43 -56.79 5.31
N HIS A 415 4.17 -56.45 5.62
CA HIS A 415 3.74 -55.08 5.85
C HIS A 415 4.37 -54.48 7.12
N ALA A 416 4.47 -55.25 8.21
CA ALA A 416 5.14 -54.81 9.43
C ALA A 416 6.65 -54.57 9.23
N VAL A 417 7.31 -55.43 8.44
CA VAL A 417 8.71 -55.24 8.03
C VAL A 417 8.85 -53.97 7.18
N PHE A 418 7.99 -53.77 6.18
CA PHE A 418 7.98 -52.56 5.35
C PHE A 418 7.79 -51.29 6.19
N LEU A 419 6.83 -51.25 7.11
CA LEU A 419 6.62 -50.10 8.01
C LEU A 419 7.81 -49.88 8.95
N GLY A 420 8.42 -50.97 9.44
CA GLY A 420 9.63 -50.92 10.24
C GLY A 420 10.83 -50.33 9.47
N GLU A 421 11.03 -50.76 8.23
CA GLU A 421 12.06 -50.24 7.33
C GLU A 421 11.79 -48.77 6.97
N TRP A 422 10.54 -48.44 6.64
CA TRP A 422 10.13 -47.08 6.29
C TRP A 422 10.30 -46.08 7.46
N SER A 423 9.97 -46.51 8.68
CA SER A 423 10.19 -45.71 9.89
C SER A 423 11.66 -45.43 10.16
N LYS A 424 12.55 -46.37 9.82
CA LYS A 424 14.01 -46.21 9.96
C LYS A 424 14.62 -45.39 8.82
N SER A 425 14.05 -45.44 7.63
CA SER A 425 14.55 -44.67 6.47
C SER A 425 14.21 -43.18 6.54
N ASN A 426 13.21 -42.79 7.33
CA ASN A 426 12.82 -41.38 7.51
C ASN A 426 13.69 -40.69 8.56
N THR A 427 14.79 -40.12 8.11
CA THR A 427 15.64 -39.22 8.91
C THR A 427 15.13 -37.78 8.83
N ILE A 428 15.50 -36.96 9.82
CA ILE A 428 15.23 -35.52 9.78
C ILE A 428 15.83 -34.90 8.51
N GLY A 429 17.06 -35.31 8.12
CA GLY A 429 17.72 -34.83 6.90
C GLY A 429 16.89 -35.02 5.62
N GLY A 430 16.16 -36.14 5.50
CA GLY A 430 15.27 -36.40 4.36
C GLY A 430 14.09 -35.44 4.26
N LEU A 431 13.58 -34.93 5.39
CA LEU A 431 12.54 -33.91 5.43
C LEU A 431 13.11 -32.49 5.23
N MET A 432 14.33 -32.24 5.72
CA MET A 432 14.94 -30.91 5.64
C MET A 432 15.24 -30.47 4.21
N ALA A 433 15.71 -31.37 3.35
CA ALA A 433 16.05 -31.03 1.96
C ALA A 433 14.87 -30.42 1.17
N PRO A 434 13.68 -31.05 1.08
CA PRO A 434 12.55 -30.45 0.39
C PRO A 434 12.01 -29.19 1.09
N LEU A 435 12.08 -29.14 2.43
CA LEU A 435 11.67 -27.96 3.20
C LEU A 435 12.54 -26.74 2.89
N VAL A 436 13.86 -26.93 2.75
CA VAL A 436 14.79 -25.87 2.35
C VAL A 436 14.52 -25.42 0.90
N GLU A 437 14.16 -26.31 0.00
CA GLU A 437 13.78 -25.93 -1.37
C GLU A 437 12.49 -25.10 -1.40
N LEU A 438 11.47 -25.51 -0.62
CA LEU A 438 10.20 -24.77 -0.48
C LEU A 438 10.39 -23.37 0.13
N LEU A 439 11.35 -23.22 1.05
CA LEU A 439 11.71 -21.96 1.66
C LEU A 439 12.24 -20.93 0.66
N HIS A 440 12.96 -21.38 -0.38
CA HIS A 440 13.57 -20.50 -1.37
C HIS A 440 12.65 -20.15 -2.54
N ASP A 441 11.45 -20.74 -2.62
CA ASP A 441 10.47 -20.38 -3.65
C ASP A 441 10.03 -18.91 -3.52
N SER A 442 9.99 -18.17 -4.63
CA SER A 442 9.64 -16.74 -4.61
C SER A 442 8.17 -16.50 -4.23
N SER A 443 7.28 -17.44 -4.57
CA SER A 443 5.85 -17.35 -4.24
C SER A 443 5.56 -17.55 -2.74
N SER A 444 6.46 -18.21 -2.03
CA SER A 444 6.29 -18.76 -0.67
C SER A 444 6.89 -17.87 0.44
N SER A 445 6.78 -16.55 0.32
CA SER A 445 7.38 -15.63 1.32
C SER A 445 6.69 -15.66 2.69
N ALA A 446 5.41 -16.02 2.74
CA ALA A 446 4.66 -16.23 3.98
C ALA A 446 5.19 -17.43 4.76
N PHE A 447 5.34 -18.59 4.09
CA PHE A 447 5.89 -19.80 4.70
C PHE A 447 7.28 -19.60 5.29
N ALA A 448 8.19 -18.90 4.58
CA ALA A 448 9.52 -18.61 5.09
C ALA A 448 9.48 -17.78 6.39
N THR A 449 8.54 -16.84 6.48
CA THR A 449 8.32 -16.02 7.69
C THR A 449 7.71 -16.84 8.83
N GLU A 450 6.68 -17.65 8.55
CA GLU A 450 6.07 -18.53 9.55
C GLU A 450 7.05 -19.55 10.12
N LEU A 451 7.87 -20.14 9.25
CA LEU A 451 8.91 -21.06 9.65
C LEU A 451 9.94 -20.38 10.56
N TRP A 452 10.38 -19.17 10.20
CA TRP A 452 11.26 -18.37 11.06
C TRP A 452 10.65 -18.10 12.44
N VAL A 453 9.38 -17.69 12.48
CA VAL A 453 8.63 -17.40 13.72
C VAL A 453 8.46 -18.66 14.57
N SER A 454 8.37 -19.84 13.97
CA SER A 454 8.27 -21.10 14.72
C SER A 454 9.61 -21.55 15.32
N ILE A 455 10.72 -21.37 14.59
CA ILE A 455 12.04 -21.89 14.97
C ILE A 455 12.79 -20.92 15.88
N PHE A 456 12.83 -19.64 15.54
CA PHE A 456 13.67 -18.67 16.25
C PHE A 456 13.36 -18.58 17.76
N PRO A 457 12.10 -18.51 18.22
CA PRO A 457 11.78 -18.48 19.65
C PRO A 457 12.23 -19.74 20.39
N GLN A 458 12.12 -20.91 19.76
CA GLN A 458 12.57 -22.17 20.36
C GLN A 458 14.09 -22.16 20.55
N MET A 459 14.84 -21.68 19.56
CA MET A 459 16.30 -21.53 19.63
C MET A 459 16.72 -20.46 20.65
N TRP A 460 15.97 -19.35 20.74
CA TRP A 460 16.21 -18.29 21.72
C TRP A 460 16.07 -18.79 23.16
N ASN A 461 15.05 -19.62 23.43
CA ASN A 461 14.82 -20.19 24.76
C ASN A 461 15.91 -21.18 25.19
N GLN A 462 16.68 -21.74 24.25
CA GLN A 462 17.82 -22.63 24.54
C GLN A 462 19.11 -21.88 24.91
N LEU A 463 19.21 -20.58 24.61
CA LEU A 463 20.38 -19.77 24.96
C LEU A 463 20.44 -19.49 26.46
N SER A 464 21.65 -19.38 27.01
CA SER A 464 21.82 -18.91 28.39
C SER A 464 21.43 -17.43 28.54
N ALA A 465 21.04 -17.00 29.74
CA ALA A 465 20.67 -15.61 30.00
C ALA A 465 21.78 -14.61 29.62
N THR A 466 23.05 -15.00 29.79
CA THR A 466 24.20 -14.17 29.40
C THR A 466 24.36 -14.04 27.89
N GLU A 467 24.08 -15.10 27.13
CA GLU A 467 24.12 -15.08 25.66
C GLU A 467 22.95 -14.28 25.10
N GLN A 468 21.74 -14.47 25.65
CA GLN A 468 20.57 -13.68 25.31
C GLN A 468 20.86 -12.18 25.48
N HIS A 469 21.38 -11.77 26.64
CA HIS A 469 21.71 -10.37 26.90
C HIS A 469 22.76 -9.80 25.91
N LYS A 470 23.78 -10.60 25.55
CA LYS A 470 24.79 -10.21 24.55
C LYS A 470 24.18 -10.04 23.15
N CYS A 471 23.12 -10.77 22.80
CA CYS A 471 22.46 -10.69 21.51
C CYS A 471 21.49 -9.50 21.36
N VAL A 472 20.93 -8.95 22.46
CA VAL A 472 19.91 -7.88 22.39
C VAL A 472 20.44 -6.61 21.72
N LYS A 473 21.61 -6.09 22.12
CA LYS A 473 22.15 -4.85 21.54
C LYS A 473 22.50 -5.00 20.04
N PRO A 474 23.17 -6.08 19.60
CA PRO A 474 23.32 -6.37 18.18
C PRO A 474 21.99 -6.50 17.43
N LEU A 475 20.97 -7.12 18.02
CA LEU A 475 19.64 -7.24 17.41
C LEU A 475 18.99 -5.87 17.19
N ILE A 476 19.09 -4.95 18.15
CA ILE A 476 18.62 -3.56 18.00
C ILE A 476 19.35 -2.87 16.84
N ASN A 477 20.68 -3.04 16.75
CA ASN A 477 21.49 -2.47 15.67
C ASN A 477 21.12 -3.05 14.30
N LEU A 478 20.74 -4.33 14.22
CA LEU A 478 20.30 -5.00 13.00
C LEU A 478 18.95 -4.45 12.51
N LEU A 479 17.98 -4.30 13.43
CA LEU A 479 16.67 -3.75 13.12
C LEU A 479 16.74 -2.26 12.71
N ALA A 480 17.71 -1.51 13.23
CA ALA A 480 17.91 -0.10 12.92
C ALA A 480 18.63 0.17 11.58
N LYS A 481 19.05 -0.86 10.83
CA LYS A 481 19.75 -0.67 9.56
C LYS A 481 18.84 -0.07 8.48
N SER A 482 19.37 0.84 7.68
CA SER A 482 18.62 1.56 6.62
C SER A 482 18.32 0.73 5.37
N TYR A 483 19.09 -0.33 5.11
CA TYR A 483 18.91 -1.14 3.90
C TYR A 483 17.55 -1.87 3.84
N HIS A 484 16.90 -2.06 4.99
CA HIS A 484 15.55 -2.64 5.06
C HIS A 484 14.52 -1.82 4.28
N LEU A 485 14.75 -0.51 4.08
CA LEU A 485 13.86 0.38 3.32
C LEU A 485 13.58 -0.13 1.90
N LYS A 486 14.51 -0.88 1.29
CA LYS A 486 14.27 -1.48 -0.03
C LYS A 486 13.13 -2.51 -0.05
N GLN A 487 12.73 -3.01 1.13
CA GLN A 487 11.68 -4.02 1.29
C GLN A 487 10.41 -3.49 1.93
N HIS A 488 10.30 -2.19 2.18
CA HIS A 488 9.16 -1.64 2.91
C HIS A 488 7.81 -1.95 2.23
N ALA A 489 7.82 -2.16 0.91
CA ALA A 489 6.62 -2.41 0.11
C ALA A 489 6.24 -3.90 0.05
N HIS A 490 7.11 -4.79 0.54
CA HIS A 490 6.82 -6.22 0.59
C HIS A 490 6.03 -6.57 1.84
N ASN A 491 5.01 -7.43 1.68
CA ASN A 491 4.24 -8.02 2.76
C ASN A 491 4.20 -9.55 2.51
N PRO A 492 4.86 -10.40 3.34
CA PRO A 492 5.64 -10.06 4.51
C PRO A 492 7.07 -9.55 4.20
N ASN A 493 7.58 -8.64 5.03
CA ASN A 493 8.98 -8.19 5.00
C ASN A 493 9.82 -8.78 6.14
N VAL A 494 11.14 -8.57 6.07
CA VAL A 494 12.10 -9.06 7.07
C VAL A 494 11.80 -8.52 8.47
N ILE A 495 11.41 -7.25 8.59
CA ILE A 495 11.14 -6.61 9.88
C ILE A 495 9.89 -7.20 10.54
N GLN A 496 8.82 -7.43 9.78
CA GLN A 496 7.61 -8.12 10.24
C GLN A 496 7.96 -9.52 10.74
N GLY A 497 8.77 -10.29 9.99
CA GLY A 497 9.21 -11.61 10.42
C GLY A 497 10.04 -11.60 11.71
N TRP A 498 10.95 -10.62 11.86
CA TRP A 498 11.69 -10.45 13.11
C TRP A 498 10.80 -10.06 14.28
N LEU A 499 9.94 -9.05 14.12
CA LEU A 499 9.06 -8.58 15.20
C LEU A 499 8.08 -9.68 15.63
N GLN A 500 7.51 -10.42 14.68
CA GLN A 500 6.63 -11.54 14.98
C GLN A 500 7.37 -12.65 15.74
N ALA A 501 8.61 -12.98 15.35
CA ALA A 501 9.42 -13.95 16.08
C ALA A 501 9.77 -13.46 17.50
N ILE A 502 10.09 -12.17 17.63
CA ILE A 502 10.39 -11.54 18.92
C ILE A 502 9.19 -11.60 19.86
N CYS A 503 7.97 -11.34 19.37
CA CYS A 503 6.74 -11.45 20.17
C CYS A 503 6.54 -12.85 20.78
N ALA A 504 7.06 -13.90 20.14
CA ALA A 504 6.95 -15.28 20.61
C ALA A 504 8.10 -15.72 21.55
N CYS A 505 9.17 -14.92 21.70
CA CYS A 505 10.33 -15.26 22.52
C CYS A 505 10.06 -15.19 24.03
N LYS A 506 10.67 -16.10 24.80
CA LYS A 506 10.62 -16.12 26.28
C LYS A 506 12.02 -16.37 26.87
N PRO A 507 12.68 -15.38 27.50
CA PRO A 507 12.21 -14.04 27.84
C PRO A 507 12.17 -13.10 26.63
N LEU A 508 11.27 -12.11 26.69
CA LEU A 508 11.09 -11.10 25.65
C LEU A 508 12.28 -10.12 25.63
N PRO A 509 12.93 -9.87 24.48
CA PRO A 509 14.03 -8.90 24.39
C PRO A 509 13.51 -7.45 24.47
N LYS A 510 14.09 -6.63 25.37
CA LYS A 510 13.71 -5.21 25.53
C LYS A 510 14.21 -4.39 24.34
N ILE A 511 13.29 -3.91 23.49
CA ILE A 511 13.58 -3.07 22.31
C ILE A 511 13.12 -1.62 22.58
N PRO A 512 13.93 -0.59 22.30
CA PRO A 512 13.55 0.80 22.55
C PRO A 512 12.25 1.25 21.87
N ALA A 513 11.42 2.03 22.57
CA ALA A 513 10.13 2.53 22.10
C ALA A 513 10.22 3.29 20.77
N GLY A 514 11.20 4.20 20.65
CA GLY A 514 11.41 4.99 19.43
C GLY A 514 11.74 4.15 18.20
N LEU A 515 12.44 3.02 18.38
CA LEU A 515 12.72 2.09 17.29
C LEU A 515 11.45 1.32 16.90
N LEU A 516 10.71 0.77 17.86
CA LEU A 516 9.44 0.08 17.58
C LEU A 516 8.45 0.98 16.84
N LYS A 517 8.35 2.26 17.24
CA LYS A 517 7.56 3.26 16.52
C LYS A 517 7.99 3.41 15.06
N HIS A 518 9.28 3.59 14.82
CA HIS A 518 9.82 3.73 13.47
C HIS A 518 9.57 2.47 12.63
N LEU A 519 9.76 1.28 13.22
CA LEU A 519 9.54 0.02 12.52
C LEU A 519 8.06 -0.18 12.15
N ALA A 520 7.14 0.16 13.06
CA ALA A 520 5.69 0.07 12.81
C ALA A 520 5.28 0.89 11.59
N LYS A 521 5.66 2.17 11.56
CA LYS A 521 5.28 3.14 10.53
C LYS A 521 5.85 2.82 9.15
N HIS A 522 7.12 2.44 9.08
CA HIS A 522 7.81 2.29 7.80
C HIS A 522 7.67 0.89 7.19
N TYR A 523 7.44 -0.16 7.99
CA TYR A 523 7.41 -1.54 7.53
C TYR A 523 6.05 -2.22 7.72
N ASN A 524 4.97 -1.45 7.90
CA ASN A 524 3.62 -1.97 8.11
C ASN A 524 3.55 -3.02 9.24
N ALA A 525 4.20 -2.74 10.37
CA ALA A 525 4.32 -3.68 11.50
C ALA A 525 3.48 -3.23 12.71
N TRP A 526 2.35 -2.56 12.47
CA TRP A 526 1.48 -1.95 13.48
C TRP A 526 1.01 -2.96 14.55
N HIS A 527 0.38 -4.05 14.12
CA HIS A 527 -0.15 -5.09 15.01
C HIS A 527 0.93 -5.93 15.69
N LEU A 528 2.20 -5.77 15.32
CA LEU A 528 3.33 -6.44 15.98
C LEU A 528 3.99 -5.50 17.01
N ALA A 529 4.18 -4.24 16.65
CA ALA A 529 4.82 -3.26 17.51
C ALA A 529 3.91 -2.77 18.65
N ILE A 530 2.61 -2.56 18.40
CA ILE A 530 1.68 -2.07 19.42
C ILE A 530 1.57 -3.03 20.61
N PRO A 531 1.35 -4.35 20.43
CA PRO A 531 1.32 -5.28 21.57
C PRO A 531 2.63 -5.32 22.37
N LEU A 532 3.78 -5.22 21.69
CA LEU A 532 5.09 -5.11 22.37
C LEU A 532 5.17 -3.85 23.23
N LEU A 533 4.77 -2.70 22.68
CA LEU A 533 4.76 -1.44 23.41
C LEU A 533 3.79 -1.48 24.59
N VAL A 534 2.60 -2.07 24.43
CA VAL A 534 1.62 -2.25 25.53
C VAL A 534 2.22 -3.14 26.62
N HIS A 535 2.83 -4.27 26.26
CA HIS A 535 3.47 -5.16 27.22
C HIS A 535 4.60 -4.47 28.00
N PHE A 536 5.45 -3.67 27.32
CA PHE A 536 6.50 -2.91 27.99
C PHE A 536 5.94 -1.77 28.86
N ALA A 537 4.85 -1.12 28.44
CA ALA A 537 4.18 -0.10 29.25
C ALA A 537 3.56 -0.69 30.53
N GLU A 538 2.96 -1.89 30.45
CA GLU A 538 2.42 -2.60 31.62
C GLU A 538 3.52 -3.11 32.56
N SER A 539 4.64 -3.57 31.99
CA SER A 539 5.78 -4.07 32.77
C SER A 539 6.61 -2.95 33.41
N TYR A 540 6.68 -1.78 32.77
CA TYR A 540 7.50 -0.63 33.19
C TYR A 540 6.67 0.67 33.16
N PRO A 541 5.70 0.85 34.08
CA PRO A 541 4.78 1.99 34.05
C PRO A 541 5.46 3.35 34.29
N GLU A 542 6.62 3.38 34.95
CA GLU A 542 7.40 4.60 35.20
C GLU A 542 8.04 5.19 33.93
N GLU A 543 8.25 4.37 32.88
CA GLU A 543 8.91 4.80 31.65
C GLU A 543 7.89 5.41 30.67
N THR A 544 7.74 6.75 30.69
CA THR A 544 6.74 7.47 29.87
C THR A 544 6.92 7.34 28.34
N GLN A 545 8.12 6.96 27.90
CA GLN A 545 8.46 6.81 26.48
C GLN A 545 7.61 5.75 25.75
N TRP A 546 7.12 4.72 26.48
CA TRP A 546 6.24 3.70 25.90
C TRP A 546 4.87 4.28 25.56
N TYR A 547 4.30 5.08 26.46
CA TYR A 547 3.02 5.75 26.25
C TYR A 547 3.11 6.82 25.15
N ASP A 548 4.22 7.55 25.05
CA ASP A 548 4.47 8.51 23.97
C ASP A 548 4.44 7.83 22.60
N ALA A 549 5.17 6.72 22.46
CA ALA A 549 5.19 5.94 21.23
C ALA A 549 3.81 5.34 20.89
N LEU A 550 3.07 4.85 21.89
CA LEU A 550 1.71 4.32 21.71
C LEU A 550 0.73 5.41 21.27
N SER A 551 0.73 6.57 21.94
CA SER A 551 -0.12 7.71 21.59
C SER A 551 0.07 8.14 20.15
N GLU A 552 1.32 8.23 19.69
CA GLU A 552 1.64 8.63 18.32
C GLU A 552 1.20 7.56 17.30
N LEU A 553 1.38 6.26 17.60
CA LEU A 553 0.91 5.19 16.72
C LEU A 553 -0.61 5.12 16.63
N TYR A 554 -1.34 5.21 17.76
CA TYR A 554 -2.80 5.25 17.75
C TYR A 554 -3.34 6.51 17.05
N GLY A 555 -2.68 7.65 17.26
CA GLY A 555 -2.99 8.88 16.52
C GLY A 555 -2.83 8.73 15.01
N LEU A 556 -1.78 8.04 14.53
CA LEU A 556 -1.57 7.76 13.11
C LEU A 556 -2.58 6.75 12.53
N LEU A 557 -3.03 5.77 13.32
CA LEU A 557 -4.09 4.84 12.93
C LEU A 557 -5.50 5.44 13.00
N GLY A 558 -5.64 6.64 13.58
CA GLY A 558 -6.94 7.26 13.82
C GLY A 558 -7.76 6.60 14.94
N ASP A 559 -7.15 5.74 15.77
CA ASP A 559 -7.81 5.11 16.90
C ASP A 559 -7.83 6.06 18.11
N ARG A 560 -8.92 6.83 18.20
CA ARG A 560 -9.08 7.87 19.23
C ARG A 560 -9.31 7.28 20.61
N ASP A 561 -10.12 6.24 20.73
CA ASP A 561 -10.48 5.66 22.03
C ASP A 561 -9.27 5.03 22.73
N SER A 562 -8.46 4.28 21.97
CA SER A 562 -7.21 3.75 22.50
C SER A 562 -6.22 4.85 22.87
N ASN A 563 -6.17 5.94 22.10
CA ASN A 563 -5.32 7.08 22.40
C ASN A 563 -5.77 7.80 23.70
N PHE A 564 -7.07 8.03 23.88
CA PHE A 564 -7.62 8.57 25.13
C PHE A 564 -7.31 7.66 26.32
N ALA A 565 -7.39 6.34 26.16
CA ALA A 565 -7.04 5.39 27.22
C ALA A 565 -5.56 5.45 27.61
N VAL A 566 -4.66 5.57 26.63
CA VAL A 566 -3.21 5.76 26.86
C VAL A 566 -2.97 7.06 27.62
N TRP A 567 -3.58 8.16 27.19
CA TRP A 567 -3.43 9.45 27.86
C TRP A 567 -4.02 9.47 29.26
N ASN A 568 -5.12 8.77 29.51
CA ASN A 568 -5.72 8.70 30.85
C ASN A 568 -4.80 7.99 31.85
N ARG A 569 -4.00 7.00 31.40
CA ARG A 569 -2.97 6.34 32.22
C ARG A 569 -1.68 7.16 32.34
N ARG A 570 -1.34 7.93 31.31
CA ARG A 570 -0.11 8.73 31.22
C ARG A 570 -0.21 10.08 31.92
N ALA A 571 -1.37 10.74 31.88
CA ALA A 571 -1.55 12.11 32.35
C ALA A 571 -1.37 12.19 33.86
N VAL A 572 -0.63 13.22 34.29
CA VAL A 572 -0.34 13.44 35.71
C VAL A 572 -1.52 14.14 36.39
N HIS A 573 -2.15 15.10 35.71
CA HIS A 573 -3.19 15.94 36.29
C HIS A 573 -4.59 15.41 35.98
N ASP A 574 -5.48 15.49 36.97
CA ASP A 574 -6.86 15.07 36.81
C ASP A 574 -7.68 16.06 35.97
N GLU A 575 -7.28 17.34 35.93
CA GLU A 575 -7.87 18.35 35.05
C GLU A 575 -7.66 17.99 33.56
N THR A 576 -6.49 17.45 33.21
CA THR A 576 -6.22 16.94 31.86
C THR A 576 -7.13 15.76 31.51
N LYS A 577 -7.34 14.82 32.45
CA LYS A 577 -8.24 13.68 32.27
C LYS A 577 -9.69 14.14 32.08
N TYR A 578 -10.12 15.15 32.84
CA TYR A 578 -11.43 15.77 32.70
C TYR A 578 -11.59 16.39 31.30
N ALA A 579 -10.64 17.21 30.85
CA ALA A 579 -10.68 17.81 29.52
C ALA A 579 -10.72 16.76 28.40
N LEU A 580 -9.91 15.70 28.51
CA LEU A 580 -9.91 14.58 27.56
C LEU A 580 -11.24 13.83 27.54
N SER A 581 -11.89 13.63 28.70
CA SER A 581 -13.19 12.96 28.75
C SER A 581 -14.28 13.76 28.03
N LEU A 582 -14.30 15.09 28.20
CA LEU A 582 -15.21 15.98 27.48
C LEU A 582 -14.98 15.92 25.97
N GLU A 583 -13.71 15.84 25.56
CA GLU A 583 -13.32 15.69 24.16
C GLU A 583 -13.82 14.36 23.59
N GLN A 584 -13.67 13.26 24.32
CA GLN A 584 -14.14 11.93 23.90
C GLN A 584 -15.66 11.87 23.69
N PHE A 585 -16.44 12.54 24.55
CA PHE A 585 -17.89 12.63 24.39
C PHE A 585 -18.34 13.58 23.26
N GLY A 586 -17.41 14.32 22.63
CA GLY A 586 -17.72 15.28 21.57
C GLY A 586 -18.26 16.62 22.06
N SER A 587 -18.14 16.92 23.37
CA SER A 587 -18.51 18.21 23.96
C SER A 587 -17.41 19.25 23.74
N TRP A 588 -17.16 19.60 22.48
CA TRP A 588 -16.00 20.39 22.06
C TRP A 588 -15.88 21.77 22.72
N HIS A 589 -16.99 22.46 22.98
CA HIS A 589 -16.96 23.78 23.62
C HIS A 589 -16.49 23.68 25.09
N ALA A 590 -17.04 22.74 25.85
CA ALA A 590 -16.63 22.49 27.23
C ALA A 590 -15.18 21.99 27.30
N ALA A 591 -14.77 21.13 26.35
CA ALA A 591 -13.39 20.66 26.25
C ALA A 591 -12.40 21.81 25.98
N GLN A 592 -12.72 22.71 25.03
CA GLN A 592 -11.91 23.89 24.71
C GLN A 592 -11.74 24.78 25.94
N ALA A 593 -12.83 25.04 26.67
CA ALA A 593 -12.80 25.83 27.90
C ALA A 593 -11.95 25.16 28.99
N ALA A 594 -12.07 23.85 29.18
CA ALA A 594 -11.29 23.09 30.16
C ALA A 594 -9.78 23.13 29.85
N TYR A 595 -9.38 22.93 28.59
CA TYR A 595 -7.97 23.05 28.19
C TYR A 595 -7.43 24.48 28.37
N ALA A 596 -8.23 25.50 28.00
CA ALA A 596 -7.84 26.90 28.19
C ALA A 596 -7.69 27.26 29.67
N GLU A 597 -8.56 26.74 30.53
CA GLU A 597 -8.47 26.91 31.97
C GLU A 597 -7.20 26.26 32.55
N CYS A 598 -6.87 25.03 32.13
CA CYS A 598 -5.63 24.36 32.51
C CYS A 598 -4.40 25.20 32.15
N MET A 599 -4.37 25.73 30.93
CA MET A 599 -3.29 26.60 30.45
C MET A 599 -3.20 27.91 31.23
N ASN A 600 -4.31 28.58 31.51
CA ASN A 600 -4.33 29.82 32.27
C ASN A 600 -3.83 29.60 33.71
N ARG A 601 -4.27 28.52 34.36
CA ARG A 601 -3.84 28.16 35.72
C ARG A 601 -2.35 27.78 35.77
N TRP A 602 -1.85 27.10 34.74
CA TRP A 602 -0.42 26.81 34.57
C TRP A 602 0.39 28.10 34.41
N GLN A 603 -0.04 29.03 33.54
CA GLN A 603 0.62 30.33 33.35
C GLN A 603 0.60 31.19 34.62
N ALA A 604 -0.46 31.10 35.43
CA ALA A 604 -0.56 31.75 36.73
C ALA A 604 0.36 31.14 37.81
N GLY A 605 1.09 30.05 37.51
CA GLY A 605 2.04 29.44 38.41
C GLY A 605 1.41 28.72 39.61
N GLN A 606 0.18 28.20 39.47
CA GLN A 606 -0.47 27.45 40.55
C GLN A 606 0.32 26.17 40.88
N MET A 607 0.67 25.97 42.16
CA MET A 607 1.54 24.88 42.64
C MET A 607 1.14 23.48 42.16
N ALA A 608 -0.16 23.23 41.93
CA ALA A 608 -0.68 21.96 41.43
C ALA A 608 -0.23 21.62 39.98
N LEU A 609 0.03 22.63 39.14
CA LEU A 609 0.30 22.46 37.71
C LEU A 609 1.74 22.84 37.31
N VAL A 610 2.53 23.41 38.21
CA VAL A 610 3.88 23.94 37.88
C VAL A 610 4.83 22.87 37.34
N ASN A 611 4.67 21.60 37.72
CA ASN A 611 5.51 20.48 37.28
C ASN A 611 4.97 19.73 36.05
N THR A 612 4.20 20.38 35.19
CA THR A 612 3.59 19.72 34.02
C THR A 612 4.64 19.29 32.98
N PRO A 613 4.63 18.01 32.53
CA PRO A 613 5.55 17.55 31.50
C PRO A 613 5.26 18.22 30.15
N LYS A 614 6.31 18.49 29.36
CA LYS A 614 6.20 19.19 28.07
C LYS A 614 5.18 18.57 27.10
N ALA A 615 5.06 17.26 27.11
CA ALA A 615 4.12 16.53 26.25
C ALA A 615 2.65 16.74 26.64
N GLU A 616 2.37 17.01 27.93
CA GLU A 616 1.01 17.33 28.38
C GLU A 616 0.66 18.79 28.05
N LEU A 617 1.64 19.70 28.08
CA LEU A 617 1.48 21.06 27.55
C LEU A 617 1.17 21.05 26.05
N SER A 618 1.90 20.25 25.26
CA SER A 618 1.60 20.12 23.82
C SER A 618 0.23 19.50 23.58
N LEU A 619 -0.21 18.55 24.41
CA LEU A 619 -1.56 17.99 24.34
C LEU A 619 -2.63 19.07 24.55
N TRP A 620 -2.46 19.97 25.52
CA TRP A 620 -3.41 21.06 25.77
C TRP A 620 -3.47 22.03 24.58
N GLU A 621 -2.32 22.43 24.03
CA GLU A 621 -2.25 23.27 22.83
C GLU A 621 -2.96 22.60 21.63
N GLU A 622 -2.63 21.34 21.37
CA GLU A 622 -3.24 20.56 20.30
C GLU A 622 -4.74 20.30 20.54
N GLY A 623 -5.16 20.13 21.79
CA GLY A 623 -6.56 19.98 22.19
C GLY A 623 -7.38 21.24 21.92
N ILE A 624 -6.83 22.42 22.21
CA ILE A 624 -7.45 23.71 21.86
C ILE A 624 -7.56 23.87 20.34
N VAL A 625 -6.51 23.51 19.59
CA VAL A 625 -6.56 23.57 18.11
C VAL A 625 -7.57 22.57 17.55
N ARG A 626 -7.61 21.32 18.04
CA ARG A 626 -8.56 20.29 17.59
C ARG A 626 -10.00 20.70 17.87
N SER A 627 -10.30 21.16 19.08
CA SER A 627 -11.64 21.66 19.44
C SER A 627 -12.05 22.87 18.62
N ALA A 628 -11.16 23.83 18.38
CA ALA A 628 -11.43 24.97 17.50
C ALA A 628 -11.71 24.56 16.04
N LYS A 629 -10.99 23.55 15.51
CA LYS A 629 -11.29 22.96 14.18
C LYS A 629 -12.67 22.31 14.16
N ALA A 630 -13.01 21.51 15.18
CA ALA A 630 -14.30 20.85 15.30
C ALA A 630 -15.47 21.84 15.45
N LEU A 631 -15.25 22.98 16.12
CA LEU A 631 -16.21 24.08 16.27
C LEU A 631 -16.26 25.04 15.07
N ASN A 632 -15.47 24.78 14.01
CA ASN A 632 -15.40 25.59 12.80
C ASN A 632 -14.90 27.05 13.03
N GLN A 633 -14.06 27.28 14.03
CA GLN A 633 -13.52 28.61 14.42
C GLN A 633 -12.25 28.99 13.63
N TRP A 634 -12.33 28.99 12.29
CA TRP A 634 -11.15 29.19 11.43
C TRP A 634 -10.55 30.60 11.45
N GLU A 635 -11.33 31.62 11.82
CA GLU A 635 -10.83 33.00 11.97
C GLU A 635 -9.86 33.10 13.17
N LEU A 636 -10.26 32.54 14.32
CA LEU A 636 -9.41 32.44 15.50
C LEU A 636 -8.13 31.64 15.21
N LEU A 637 -8.26 30.49 14.52
CA LEU A 637 -7.11 29.67 14.13
C LEU A 637 -6.18 30.39 13.14
N SER A 638 -6.72 31.22 12.26
CA SER A 638 -5.93 32.03 11.32
C SER A 638 -5.07 33.04 12.08
N ASP A 639 -5.64 33.73 13.06
CA ASP A 639 -4.91 34.72 13.85
C ASP A 639 -3.88 34.07 14.78
N TYR A 640 -4.21 32.92 15.36
CA TYR A 640 -3.25 32.10 16.11
C TYR A 640 -2.07 31.64 15.24
N ALA A 641 -2.35 31.11 14.04
CA ALA A 641 -1.32 30.64 13.12
C ALA A 641 -0.44 31.78 12.58
N LYS A 642 -1.00 32.98 12.41
CA LYS A 642 -0.25 34.20 12.03
C LYS A 642 0.66 34.69 13.15
N ALA A 643 0.25 34.54 14.41
CA ALA A 643 1.07 34.92 15.55
C ALA A 643 2.30 34.00 15.72
N TRP A 644 2.18 32.73 15.34
CA TRP A 644 3.23 31.71 15.50
C TRP A 644 3.54 30.93 14.21
N PRO A 645 3.97 31.61 13.12
CA PRO A 645 4.09 30.98 11.80
C PRO A 645 5.19 29.90 11.72
N LEU A 646 6.20 29.98 12.59
CA LEU A 646 7.31 29.01 12.66
C LEU A 646 6.94 27.72 13.40
N ALA A 647 5.96 27.77 14.31
CA ALA A 647 5.62 26.62 15.15
C ALA A 647 4.70 25.63 14.41
N GLN A 648 3.75 26.13 13.60
CA GLN A 648 2.76 25.30 12.92
C GLN A 648 2.49 25.75 11.46
N PRO A 649 3.40 25.46 10.51
CA PRO A 649 3.22 25.82 9.11
C PRO A 649 2.05 25.07 8.44
N SER A 650 1.74 23.84 8.86
CA SER A 650 0.61 23.06 8.35
C SER A 650 -0.74 23.73 8.64
N LEU A 651 -0.96 24.17 9.88
CA LEU A 651 -2.17 24.89 10.28
C LEU A 651 -2.29 26.22 9.52
N LEU A 652 -1.19 26.95 9.34
CA LEU A 652 -1.22 28.21 8.59
C LEU A 652 -1.61 28.00 7.13
N MET A 653 -1.08 26.95 6.48
CA MET A 653 -1.48 26.59 5.13
C MET A 653 -2.97 26.24 5.07
N GLU A 654 -3.47 25.42 6.00
CA GLU A 654 -4.89 25.06 6.11
C GLU A 654 -5.80 26.29 6.26
N CYS A 655 -5.44 27.22 7.14
CA CYS A 655 -6.20 28.45 7.33
C CYS A 655 -6.16 29.34 6.06
N ALA A 656 -5.01 29.47 5.41
CA ALA A 656 -4.83 30.35 4.25
C ALA A 656 -5.69 29.96 3.05
N TRP A 657 -5.74 28.66 2.69
CA TRP A 657 -6.56 28.23 1.56
C TRP A 657 -8.06 28.30 1.88
N LYS A 658 -8.48 28.07 3.13
CA LYS A 658 -9.87 28.22 3.56
C LYS A 658 -10.34 29.66 3.56
N SER A 659 -9.46 30.61 3.91
CA SER A 659 -9.74 32.05 3.88
C SER A 659 -9.52 32.71 2.51
N ALA A 660 -9.23 31.93 1.45
CA ALA A 660 -8.87 32.42 0.10
C ALA A 660 -7.62 33.33 0.04
N ASP A 661 -6.69 33.23 1.00
CA ASP A 661 -5.43 33.98 1.03
C ASP A 661 -4.34 33.23 0.24
N TRP A 662 -4.51 33.19 -1.08
CA TRP A 662 -3.62 32.46 -2.00
C TRP A 662 -2.20 33.04 -2.07
N GLU A 663 -2.04 34.34 -1.81
CA GLU A 663 -0.72 35.00 -1.77
C GLU A 663 0.13 34.47 -0.63
N ARG A 664 -0.44 34.40 0.58
CA ARG A 664 0.24 33.83 1.73
C ARG A 664 0.52 32.33 1.55
N LEU A 665 -0.40 31.57 0.97
CA LEU A 665 -0.17 30.15 0.70
C LEU A 665 1.06 29.94 -0.20
N ARG A 666 1.21 30.75 -1.25
CA ARG A 666 2.37 30.71 -2.16
C ARG A 666 3.66 31.08 -1.45
N SER A 667 3.67 32.12 -0.61
CA SER A 667 4.89 32.50 0.11
C SER A 667 5.40 31.38 1.03
N ILE A 668 4.49 30.59 1.62
CA ILE A 668 4.83 29.42 2.42
C ILE A 668 5.46 28.31 1.57
N PHE A 669 4.97 28.05 0.35
CA PHE A 669 5.58 27.04 -0.54
C PHE A 669 7.03 27.36 -0.93
N TYR A 670 7.37 28.64 -1.11
CA TYR A 670 8.71 29.08 -1.51
C TYR A 670 9.65 29.36 -0.32
N SER A 671 9.11 29.51 0.88
CA SER A 671 9.90 29.62 2.10
C SER A 671 10.70 28.32 2.33
N LYS A 672 11.95 28.43 2.81
CA LYS A 672 12.82 27.27 3.14
C LYS A 672 12.33 26.47 4.36
N HIS A 673 11.02 26.43 4.62
CA HIS A 673 10.47 25.56 5.64
C HIS A 673 10.54 24.11 5.15
N SER A 674 11.02 23.19 5.99
CA SER A 674 11.11 21.77 5.67
C SER A 674 9.71 21.16 5.64
N LEU A 675 8.98 21.40 4.56
CA LEU A 675 7.68 20.77 4.33
C LEU A 675 7.94 19.35 3.82
N LEU A 676 7.52 18.36 4.61
CA LEU A 676 7.55 16.97 4.18
C LEU A 676 6.63 16.81 2.94
N PRO A 677 7.03 16.03 1.93
CA PRO A 677 6.21 15.74 0.75
C PRO A 677 5.04 14.83 1.15
N GLN A 678 4.00 15.45 1.72
CA GLN A 678 2.75 14.80 2.10
C GLN A 678 1.69 15.01 1.00
N SER A 679 0.73 14.08 0.91
CA SER A 679 -0.41 14.18 0.00
C SER A 679 -1.20 15.48 0.20
N SER A 680 -1.38 15.91 1.45
CA SER A 680 -2.04 17.18 1.81
C SER A 680 -1.34 18.40 1.20
N VAL A 681 -0.02 18.49 1.28
CA VAL A 681 0.75 19.60 0.69
C VAL A 681 0.64 19.61 -0.83
N LYS A 682 0.71 18.43 -1.46
CA LYS A 682 0.53 18.29 -2.92
C LYS A 682 -0.87 18.70 -3.37
N MET A 683 -1.89 18.40 -2.56
CA MET A 683 -3.25 18.86 -2.79
C MET A 683 -3.36 20.39 -2.73
N LEU A 684 -2.77 21.03 -1.71
CA LEU A 684 -2.73 22.50 -1.62
C LEU A 684 -2.01 23.17 -2.79
N GLN A 685 -0.91 22.56 -3.26
CA GLN A 685 -0.22 23.00 -4.47
C GLN A 685 -1.11 22.87 -5.71
N THR A 686 -1.93 21.82 -5.79
CA THR A 686 -2.89 21.60 -6.88
C THR A 686 -4.03 22.62 -6.83
N TYR A 687 -4.59 22.93 -5.64
CA TYR A 687 -5.57 24.00 -5.46
C TYR A 687 -5.04 25.34 -5.97
N ALA A 688 -3.81 25.71 -5.58
CA ALA A 688 -3.18 26.95 -6.04
C ALA A 688 -2.93 26.99 -7.55
N ALA A 689 -2.50 25.87 -8.15
CA ALA A 689 -2.29 25.78 -9.60
C ALA A 689 -3.59 25.92 -10.40
N ILE A 690 -4.69 25.34 -9.90
CA ILE A 690 -6.04 25.47 -10.49
C ILE A 690 -6.54 26.91 -10.38
N HIS A 691 -6.36 27.55 -9.21
CA HIS A 691 -6.68 28.96 -9.03
C HIS A 691 -5.93 29.88 -10.02
N ASP A 692 -4.65 29.60 -10.25
CA ASP A 692 -3.82 30.37 -11.20
C ASP A 692 -4.08 30.01 -12.69
N GLY A 693 -4.97 29.05 -12.98
CA GLY A 693 -5.30 28.60 -14.34
C GLY A 693 -4.22 27.74 -15.00
N LYS A 694 -3.23 27.25 -14.26
CA LYS A 694 -2.13 26.42 -14.75
C LYS A 694 -2.49 24.93 -14.76
N LEU A 695 -3.37 24.56 -15.67
CA LEU A 695 -4.00 23.22 -15.69
C LEU A 695 -3.01 22.06 -15.86
N GLN A 696 -1.98 22.21 -16.72
CA GLN A 696 -0.96 21.16 -16.92
C GLN A 696 -0.11 20.91 -15.66
N GLU A 697 0.26 21.98 -14.95
CA GLU A 697 0.97 21.86 -13.68
C GLU A 697 0.05 21.21 -12.62
N ALA A 698 -1.22 21.59 -12.59
CA ALA A 698 -2.20 21.01 -11.66
C ALA A 698 -2.38 19.50 -11.89
N GLU A 699 -2.47 19.04 -13.13
CA GLU A 699 -2.63 17.62 -13.47
C GLU A 699 -1.41 16.79 -13.04
N ALA A 700 -0.19 17.29 -13.31
CA ALA A 700 1.05 16.67 -12.85
C ALA A 700 1.10 16.59 -11.31
N ARG A 701 0.80 17.68 -10.60
CA ARG A 701 0.78 17.71 -9.12
C ARG A 701 -0.28 16.80 -8.51
N CYS A 702 -1.44 16.71 -9.15
CA CYS A 702 -2.52 15.81 -8.75
C CYS A 702 -2.06 14.34 -8.86
N SER A 703 -1.44 13.96 -9.97
CA SER A 703 -0.90 12.59 -10.16
C SER A 703 0.19 12.23 -9.13
N GLU A 704 1.11 13.16 -8.84
CA GLU A 704 2.11 13.00 -7.78
C GLU A 704 1.45 12.85 -6.39
N GLY A 705 0.41 13.64 -6.12
CA GLY A 705 -0.36 13.61 -4.87
C GLY A 705 -1.10 12.28 -4.66
N ILE A 706 -1.74 11.76 -5.70
CA ILE A 706 -2.42 10.46 -5.68
C ILE A 706 -1.39 9.34 -5.42
N GLN A 707 -0.24 9.36 -6.09
CA GLN A 707 0.80 8.36 -5.86
C GLN A 707 1.34 8.40 -4.42
N SER A 708 1.51 9.60 -3.85
CA SER A 708 1.89 9.75 -2.44
C SER A 708 0.83 9.21 -1.49
N ALA A 709 -0.45 9.46 -1.75
CA ALA A 709 -1.56 8.92 -0.97
C ALA A 709 -1.65 7.38 -1.08
N LEU A 710 -1.39 6.80 -2.25
CA LEU A 710 -1.33 5.35 -2.45
C LEU A 710 -0.16 4.69 -1.70
N VAL A 711 1.00 5.35 -1.67
CA VAL A 711 2.14 4.88 -0.86
C VAL A 711 1.77 4.89 0.63
N HIS A 712 1.06 5.92 1.09
CA HIS A 712 0.57 5.96 2.47
C HIS A 712 -0.50 4.88 2.73
N TRP A 713 -1.42 4.65 1.81
CA TRP A 713 -2.42 3.58 1.89
C TRP A 713 -1.77 2.20 2.08
N ASN A 714 -0.73 1.90 1.30
CA ASN A 714 0.01 0.63 1.42
C ASN A 714 0.83 0.53 2.73
N SER A 715 1.14 1.66 3.38
CA SER A 715 1.83 1.67 4.68
C SER A 715 0.90 1.37 5.86
N LEU A 716 -0.41 1.47 5.67
CA LEU A 716 -1.42 1.22 6.70
C LEU A 716 -1.83 -0.26 6.75
N PRO A 717 -2.41 -0.73 7.88
CA PRO A 717 -2.92 -2.09 8.00
C PRO A 717 -4.06 -2.39 7.02
N THR A 718 -4.24 -3.67 6.66
CA THR A 718 -5.29 -4.09 5.72
C THR A 718 -6.70 -4.16 6.32
N VAL A 719 -6.83 -4.17 7.65
CA VAL A 719 -8.09 -4.51 8.34
C VAL A 719 -8.85 -3.28 8.88
N ASP A 720 -8.17 -2.15 9.11
CA ASP A 720 -8.74 -1.04 9.90
C ASP A 720 -9.34 0.10 9.04
N VAL A 721 -10.67 0.17 8.96
CA VAL A 721 -11.42 1.18 8.17
C VAL A 721 -11.19 2.62 8.66
N ALA A 722 -11.02 2.83 9.97
CA ALA A 722 -10.84 4.19 10.53
C ALA A 722 -9.55 4.86 10.04
N SER A 723 -8.44 4.10 9.96
CA SER A 723 -7.14 4.59 9.49
C SER A 723 -7.17 5.05 8.02
N HIS A 724 -7.99 4.39 7.20
CA HIS A 724 -8.14 4.67 5.78
C HIS A 724 -9.12 5.80 5.48
N THR A 725 -9.98 6.18 6.43
CA THR A 725 -11.05 7.17 6.21
C THR A 725 -10.51 8.55 5.77
N PRO A 726 -9.48 9.14 6.42
CA PRO A 726 -8.88 10.40 5.94
C PRO A 726 -8.31 10.27 4.52
N LEU A 727 -7.73 9.12 4.17
CA LEU A 727 -7.22 8.88 2.82
C LEU A 727 -8.34 8.81 1.78
N LEU A 728 -9.46 8.16 2.10
CA LEU A 728 -10.66 8.15 1.24
C LEU A 728 -11.19 9.57 0.99
N GLN A 729 -11.22 10.42 2.03
CA GLN A 729 -11.57 11.82 1.91
C GLN A 729 -10.58 12.57 0.99
N THR A 730 -9.27 12.31 1.12
CA THR A 730 -8.27 12.92 0.22
C THR A 730 -8.42 12.44 -1.23
N PHE A 731 -8.77 11.17 -1.47
CA PHE A 731 -9.03 10.67 -2.83
C PHE A 731 -10.26 11.32 -3.45
N GLN A 732 -11.33 11.51 -2.66
CA GLN A 732 -12.48 12.29 -3.11
C GLN A 732 -12.07 13.72 -3.48
N GLN A 733 -11.23 14.39 -2.68
CA GLN A 733 -10.74 15.74 -2.97
C GLN A 733 -9.88 15.78 -4.25
N PHE A 734 -8.99 14.81 -4.48
CA PHE A 734 -8.24 14.71 -5.74
C PHE A 734 -9.14 14.51 -6.95
N GLN A 735 -10.20 13.72 -6.81
CA GLN A 735 -11.20 13.53 -7.87
C GLN A 735 -11.96 14.85 -8.14
N GLU A 736 -12.41 15.56 -7.11
CA GLU A 736 -13.05 16.87 -7.27
C GLU A 736 -12.08 17.92 -7.86
N LEU A 737 -10.76 17.79 -7.61
CA LEU A 737 -9.75 18.64 -8.23
C LEU A 737 -9.61 18.41 -9.74
N GLN A 738 -9.64 17.15 -10.18
CA GLN A 738 -9.64 16.82 -11.61
C GLN A 738 -10.92 17.30 -12.30
N GLU A 739 -12.07 17.09 -11.67
CA GLU A 739 -13.38 17.58 -12.14
C GLU A 739 -13.39 19.13 -12.19
N SER A 740 -12.77 19.81 -11.21
CA SER A 740 -12.60 21.27 -11.24
C SER A 740 -11.76 21.76 -12.42
N ALA A 741 -10.67 21.06 -12.75
CA ALA A 741 -9.87 21.41 -13.92
C ALA A 741 -10.68 21.28 -15.23
N GLN A 742 -11.52 20.26 -15.34
CA GLN A 742 -12.45 20.08 -16.47
C GLN A 742 -13.48 21.23 -16.52
N MET A 743 -14.09 21.57 -15.39
CA MET A 743 -15.01 22.72 -15.31
C MET A 743 -14.36 24.03 -15.74
N LEU A 744 -13.09 24.29 -15.36
CA LEU A 744 -12.36 25.46 -15.81
C LEU A 744 -12.11 25.47 -17.32
N MET A 745 -11.82 24.31 -17.93
CA MET A 745 -11.69 24.21 -19.39
C MET A 745 -13.01 24.56 -20.09
N GLU A 746 -14.13 24.03 -19.60
CA GLU A 746 -15.46 24.33 -20.14
C GLU A 746 -15.85 25.79 -19.97
N LEU A 747 -15.59 26.38 -18.81
CA LEU A 747 -15.82 27.82 -18.55
C LEU A 747 -14.98 28.71 -19.47
N ASN A 748 -13.70 28.37 -19.67
CA ASN A 748 -12.83 29.09 -20.60
C ASN A 748 -13.30 28.96 -22.05
N ASN A 749 -13.80 27.79 -22.45
CA ASN A 749 -14.38 27.57 -23.78
C ASN A 749 -15.69 28.36 -23.95
N ALA A 750 -16.56 28.36 -22.96
CA ALA A 750 -17.80 29.15 -22.92
C ALA A 750 -17.51 30.65 -23.03
N LEU A 751 -16.52 31.15 -22.30
CA LEU A 751 -16.10 32.55 -22.36
C LEU A 751 -15.55 32.93 -23.74
N ARG A 752 -14.80 32.03 -24.39
CA ARG A 752 -14.25 32.25 -25.75
C ARG A 752 -15.32 32.22 -26.84
N ASN A 753 -16.28 31.30 -26.72
CA ASN A 753 -17.27 31.02 -27.76
C ASN A 753 -18.62 31.74 -27.54
N GLY A 754 -18.82 32.37 -26.38
CA GLY A 754 -20.11 32.95 -25.99
C GLY A 754 -21.20 31.91 -25.78
N THR A 755 -20.85 30.64 -25.59
CA THR A 755 -21.78 29.52 -25.45
C THR A 755 -22.06 29.21 -23.98
N MET A 756 -23.15 28.49 -23.70
CA MET A 756 -23.46 28.03 -22.35
C MET A 756 -22.47 26.93 -21.92
N PRO A 757 -21.90 26.98 -20.71
CA PRO A 757 -21.05 25.91 -20.18
C PRO A 757 -21.91 24.72 -19.71
N GLU A 758 -21.46 23.49 -19.98
CA GLU A 758 -22.20 22.25 -19.68
C GLU A 758 -21.88 21.69 -18.28
N LEU A 759 -22.16 22.46 -17.23
CA LEU A 759 -21.74 22.09 -15.86
C LEU A 759 -22.72 21.17 -15.11
N ALA A 760 -23.90 20.90 -15.68
CA ALA A 760 -25.01 20.28 -14.94
C ALA A 760 -24.68 18.86 -14.41
N SER A 761 -23.99 18.04 -15.22
CA SER A 761 -23.61 16.68 -14.87
C SER A 761 -22.65 16.62 -13.68
N ILE A 762 -21.59 17.45 -13.72
CA ILE A 762 -20.58 17.54 -12.65
C ILE A 762 -21.22 18.07 -11.37
N LEU A 763 -22.05 19.12 -11.47
CA LEU A 763 -22.74 19.71 -10.32
C LEU A 763 -23.74 18.74 -9.66
N LEU A 764 -24.46 17.92 -10.44
CA LEU A 764 -25.31 16.86 -9.89
C LEU A 764 -24.49 15.78 -9.20
N THR A 765 -23.37 15.36 -9.80
CA THR A 765 -22.44 14.40 -9.22
C THR A 765 -21.89 14.90 -7.88
N TRP A 766 -21.53 16.19 -7.78
CA TRP A 766 -21.09 16.82 -6.53
C TRP A 766 -22.20 16.85 -5.47
N ARG A 767 -23.47 17.05 -5.86
CA ARG A 767 -24.59 17.00 -4.91
C ARG A 767 -24.81 15.62 -4.30
N GLU A 768 -24.57 14.56 -5.07
CA GLU A 768 -24.74 13.17 -4.61
C GLU A 768 -23.52 12.66 -3.83
N ARG A 769 -22.31 13.11 -4.21
CA ARG A 769 -21.05 12.75 -3.55
C ARG A 769 -20.82 13.63 -2.32
N LEU A 770 -21.42 13.26 -1.20
CA LEU A 770 -21.28 13.93 0.10
C LEU A 770 -20.62 12.99 1.12
N PRO A 771 -19.86 13.53 2.09
CA PRO A 771 -19.43 12.77 3.25
C PRO A 771 -20.63 12.28 4.06
N ASN A 772 -20.40 11.35 4.98
CA ASN A 772 -21.45 10.87 5.88
C ASN A 772 -21.76 11.89 6.98
N VAL A 773 -22.99 11.83 7.54
CA VAL A 773 -23.44 12.78 8.58
C VAL A 773 -22.65 12.65 9.88
N TRP A 774 -22.05 11.48 10.15
CA TRP A 774 -21.22 11.23 11.34
C TRP A 774 -19.74 11.56 11.15
N GLU A 775 -19.30 11.87 9.93
CA GLU A 775 -17.92 12.28 9.68
C GLU A 775 -17.64 13.67 10.26
N GLU A 776 -16.41 13.91 10.70
CA GLU A 776 -16.06 15.11 11.43
C GLU A 776 -16.28 16.39 10.61
N LEU A 777 -16.65 17.46 11.32
CA LEU A 777 -16.94 18.75 10.70
C LEU A 777 -15.77 19.34 9.88
N PRO A 778 -14.48 19.16 10.24
CA PRO A 778 -13.36 19.60 9.40
C PRO A 778 -13.35 18.96 8.00
N ALA A 779 -13.66 17.67 7.87
CA ALA A 779 -13.71 16.98 6.57
C ALA A 779 -14.83 17.54 5.67
N TRP A 780 -16.00 17.81 6.27
CA TRP A 780 -17.08 18.53 5.60
C TRP A 780 -16.68 19.94 5.19
N ASN A 781 -15.99 20.67 6.09
CA ASN A 781 -15.52 22.02 5.81
C ASN A 781 -14.54 22.05 4.63
N ASP A 782 -13.64 21.07 4.52
CA ASP A 782 -12.66 21.04 3.44
C ASP A 782 -13.35 20.97 2.06
N LEU A 783 -14.31 20.07 1.92
CA LEU A 783 -15.10 19.91 0.70
C LEU A 783 -15.95 21.17 0.43
N VAL A 784 -16.63 21.71 1.44
CA VAL A 784 -17.47 22.91 1.30
C VAL A 784 -16.63 24.13 0.91
N SER A 785 -15.44 24.29 1.49
CA SER A 785 -14.54 25.40 1.21
C SER A 785 -14.05 25.36 -0.24
N TRP A 786 -13.62 24.18 -0.73
CA TRP A 786 -13.21 24.04 -2.13
C TRP A 786 -14.36 24.30 -3.10
N ARG A 787 -15.54 23.73 -2.84
CA ARG A 787 -16.72 23.95 -3.67
C ARG A 787 -17.11 25.42 -3.71
N ASN A 788 -17.03 26.14 -2.58
CA ASN A 788 -17.31 27.57 -2.54
C ASN A 788 -16.31 28.39 -3.38
N HIS A 789 -15.02 28.05 -3.38
CA HIS A 789 -14.04 28.69 -4.27
C HIS A 789 -14.41 28.49 -5.74
N MET A 790 -14.78 27.26 -6.11
CA MET A 790 -15.20 26.93 -7.48
C MET A 790 -16.51 27.62 -7.87
N PHE A 791 -17.52 27.63 -7.00
CA PHE A 791 -18.79 28.33 -7.26
C PHE A 791 -18.61 29.85 -7.37
N SER A 792 -17.72 30.43 -6.56
CA SER A 792 -17.33 31.85 -6.70
C SER A 792 -16.71 32.12 -8.07
N HIS A 793 -15.81 31.24 -8.53
CA HIS A 793 -15.23 31.36 -9.87
C HIS A 793 -16.26 31.20 -10.99
N ILE A 794 -17.15 30.21 -10.90
CA ILE A 794 -18.28 30.02 -11.83
C ILE A 794 -19.15 31.29 -11.88
N ASN A 795 -19.52 31.85 -10.73
CA ASN A 795 -20.33 33.07 -10.66
C ASN A 795 -19.63 34.25 -11.36
N ASN A 796 -18.32 34.42 -11.15
CA ASN A 796 -17.55 35.48 -11.79
C ASN A 796 -17.49 35.33 -13.32
N VAL A 797 -17.38 34.11 -13.84
CA VAL A 797 -17.39 33.85 -15.28
C VAL A 797 -18.80 34.01 -15.86
N LEU A 798 -19.82 33.46 -15.21
CA LEU A 798 -21.22 33.57 -15.65
C LEU A 798 -21.69 35.03 -15.66
N ALA A 799 -21.26 35.85 -14.69
CA ALA A 799 -21.53 37.29 -14.69
C ALA A 799 -20.90 38.02 -15.88
N ARG A 800 -19.77 37.54 -16.42
CA ARG A 800 -19.14 38.11 -17.62
C ARG A 800 -19.78 37.63 -18.93
N VAL A 801 -20.37 36.42 -18.93
CA VAL A 801 -21.09 35.86 -20.09
C VAL A 801 -22.52 36.38 -20.18
N ALA A 802 -23.12 36.76 -19.05
CA ALA A 802 -24.48 37.28 -18.97
C ALA A 802 -24.59 38.75 -19.43
N ASP A 803 -24.64 38.98 -20.74
CA ASP A 803 -25.20 40.23 -21.28
C ASP A 803 -26.74 40.29 -21.07
N ALA A 804 -27.30 41.50 -21.08
CA ALA A 804 -28.61 41.94 -20.56
C ALA A 804 -29.88 41.10 -20.83
N ASN A 805 -29.84 40.09 -21.71
CA ASN A 805 -31.01 39.29 -22.10
C ASN A 805 -31.20 37.97 -21.34
N ASN A 806 -30.23 37.50 -20.54
CA ASN A 806 -30.34 36.24 -19.79
C ASN A 806 -29.99 36.40 -18.30
N SER A 807 -30.84 37.12 -17.56
CA SER A 807 -30.61 37.46 -16.14
C SER A 807 -30.70 36.28 -15.16
N SER A 808 -31.02 35.07 -15.62
CA SER A 808 -31.17 33.87 -14.77
C SER A 808 -29.88 33.07 -14.59
N LEU A 809 -28.87 33.26 -15.44
CA LEU A 809 -27.61 32.51 -15.40
C LEU A 809 -26.71 32.76 -14.18
N PRO A 810 -26.55 34.00 -13.67
CA PRO A 810 -25.81 34.26 -12.45
C PRO A 810 -26.38 33.57 -11.20
N SER A 811 -27.63 33.07 -11.27
CA SER A 811 -28.30 32.43 -10.14
C SER A 811 -27.86 30.97 -9.92
N LEU A 812 -27.31 30.28 -10.92
CA LEU A 812 -27.01 28.84 -10.80
C LEU A 812 -25.89 28.57 -9.78
N GLY A 813 -24.74 29.22 -9.91
CA GLY A 813 -23.62 29.00 -8.98
C GLY A 813 -23.94 29.50 -7.56
N TYR A 814 -24.72 30.57 -7.43
CA TYR A 814 -25.24 31.04 -6.14
C TYR A 814 -26.17 30.01 -5.47
N GLN A 815 -27.09 29.40 -6.22
CA GLN A 815 -27.96 28.33 -5.72
C GLN A 815 -27.17 27.11 -5.24
N GLN A 816 -26.10 26.71 -5.95
CA GLN A 816 -25.23 25.60 -5.54
C GLN A 816 -24.46 25.91 -4.24
N MET A 817 -23.95 27.14 -4.12
CA MET A 817 -23.28 27.61 -2.92
C MET A 817 -24.22 27.61 -1.72
N LEU A 818 -25.42 28.18 -1.86
CA LEU A 818 -26.45 28.18 -0.81
C LEU A 818 -26.81 26.77 -0.35
N TRP A 819 -27.08 25.87 -1.30
CA TRP A 819 -27.45 24.49 -0.98
C TRP A 819 -26.33 23.78 -0.19
N THR A 820 -25.08 23.96 -0.60
CA THR A 820 -23.91 23.32 0.03
C THR A 820 -23.71 23.84 1.46
N ILE A 821 -23.82 25.15 1.69
CA ILE A 821 -23.66 25.73 3.03
C ILE A 821 -24.82 25.35 3.96
N VAL A 822 -26.07 25.34 3.45
CA VAL A 822 -27.23 24.88 4.25
C VAL A 822 -27.09 23.40 4.61
N ARG A 823 -26.59 22.57 3.70
CA ARG A 823 -26.32 21.16 3.99
C ARG A 823 -25.23 21.00 5.05
N PHE A 824 -24.18 21.80 4.98
CA PHE A 824 -23.11 21.82 5.99
C PHE A 824 -23.63 22.24 7.37
N ALA A 825 -24.44 23.29 7.44
CA ALA A 825 -25.10 23.72 8.68
C ALA A 825 -26.03 22.63 9.25
N HIS A 826 -26.78 21.93 8.40
CA HIS A 826 -27.62 20.81 8.81
C HIS A 826 -26.80 19.69 9.48
N VAL A 827 -25.61 19.38 8.95
CA VAL A 827 -24.72 18.35 9.50
C VAL A 827 -24.16 18.79 10.85
N ALA A 828 -23.67 20.04 10.98
CA ALA A 828 -23.21 20.59 12.26
C ALA A 828 -24.29 20.45 13.35
N ARG A 829 -25.54 20.78 13.03
CA ARG A 829 -26.69 20.62 13.94
C ARG A 829 -26.98 19.15 14.29
N ARG A 830 -26.83 18.23 13.33
CA ARG A 830 -27.02 16.78 13.55
C ARG A 830 -25.95 16.19 14.47
N GLN A 831 -24.74 16.74 14.44
CA GLN A 831 -23.63 16.39 15.33
C GLN A 831 -23.71 17.07 16.70
N GLN A 832 -24.81 17.76 17.02
CA GLN A 832 -25.01 18.51 18.27
C GLN A 832 -24.06 19.71 18.44
N LEU A 833 -23.70 20.38 17.34
CA LEU A 833 -22.88 21.61 17.34
C LEU A 833 -23.71 22.81 16.84
N PRO A 834 -24.65 23.34 17.66
CA PRO A 834 -25.57 24.38 17.23
C PRO A 834 -24.90 25.74 17.01
N GLU A 835 -23.86 26.09 17.79
CA GLU A 835 -23.11 27.34 17.60
C GLU A 835 -22.37 27.38 16.26
N ALA A 836 -21.74 26.27 15.88
CA ALA A 836 -21.11 26.11 14.57
C ALA A 836 -22.15 26.24 13.45
N CYS A 837 -23.35 25.67 13.62
CA CYS A 837 -24.45 25.84 12.68
C CYS A 837 -24.83 27.32 12.48
N VAL A 838 -24.97 28.08 13.56
CA VAL A 838 -25.29 29.52 13.50
C VAL A 838 -24.17 30.31 12.82
N SER A 839 -22.90 30.06 13.16
CA SER A 839 -21.76 30.76 12.56
C SER A 839 -21.64 30.47 11.05
N ILE A 840 -21.90 29.24 10.62
CA ILE A 840 -21.94 28.85 9.21
C ILE A 840 -23.08 29.60 8.47
N ILE A 841 -24.26 29.68 9.07
CA ILE A 841 -25.43 30.36 8.47
C ILE A 841 -25.21 31.88 8.40
N ALA A 842 -24.55 32.49 9.38
CA ALA A 842 -24.24 33.91 9.40
C ALA A 842 -23.38 34.31 8.18
N LYS A 843 -22.44 33.46 7.76
CA LYS A 843 -21.60 33.68 6.57
C LYS A 843 -22.40 33.77 5.26
N ILE A 844 -23.62 33.23 5.20
CA ILE A 844 -24.51 33.39 4.03
C ILE A 844 -25.09 34.82 3.94
N GLN A 845 -25.30 35.49 5.08
CA GLN A 845 -25.98 36.80 5.11
C GLN A 845 -25.22 37.89 4.35
N SER A 846 -23.91 37.78 4.23
CA SER A 846 -23.07 38.71 3.47
C SER A 846 -23.09 38.50 1.95
N VAL A 847 -23.54 37.34 1.46
CA VAL A 847 -23.49 36.97 0.01
C VAL A 847 -24.80 37.32 -0.72
N ASN A 848 -25.80 37.88 -0.03
CA ASN A 848 -27.15 38.07 -0.55
C ASN A 848 -27.32 39.31 -1.46
N THR A 849 -26.24 39.86 -2.03
CA THR A 849 -26.29 41.06 -2.89
C THR A 849 -26.37 40.67 -4.37
N GLY A 850 -27.59 40.49 -4.91
CA GLY A 850 -27.78 40.68 -6.35
C GLY A 850 -28.88 39.89 -7.09
N SER A 851 -29.45 38.82 -6.53
CA SER A 851 -30.52 38.09 -7.21
C SER A 851 -31.91 38.58 -6.75
N GLY A 852 -32.81 38.81 -7.72
CA GLY A 852 -34.14 39.33 -7.46
C GLY A 852 -34.96 38.45 -6.49
N PRO A 853 -35.92 39.04 -5.74
CA PRO A 853 -36.60 38.43 -4.60
C PRO A 853 -37.44 37.16 -4.90
N HIS A 854 -37.63 36.78 -6.17
CA HIS A 854 -38.63 35.80 -6.57
C HIS A 854 -38.10 34.41 -7.00
N SER A 855 -36.79 34.23 -7.27
CA SER A 855 -36.28 32.93 -7.73
C SER A 855 -35.70 32.02 -6.64
N ASP A 856 -35.40 32.55 -5.43
CA ASP A 856 -34.60 31.84 -4.41
C ASP A 856 -35.35 31.50 -3.10
N LEU A 857 -36.68 31.64 -3.08
CA LEU A 857 -37.52 31.38 -1.88
C LEU A 857 -37.33 29.96 -1.30
N GLY A 858 -36.93 29.00 -2.15
CA GLY A 858 -36.72 27.63 -1.75
C GLY A 858 -35.55 27.43 -0.79
N ASN A 859 -34.41 28.05 -1.09
CA ASN A 859 -33.17 27.93 -0.34
C ASN A 859 -33.15 28.87 0.89
N SER A 860 -33.73 30.07 0.75
CA SER A 860 -33.95 31.00 1.86
C SER A 860 -34.78 30.39 2.98
N PHE A 861 -35.80 29.59 2.64
CA PHE A 861 -36.56 28.83 3.63
C PHE A 861 -35.74 27.73 4.31
N ALA A 862 -34.90 27.01 3.56
CA ALA A 862 -34.05 25.96 4.14
C ALA A 862 -33.03 26.53 5.14
N LYS A 863 -32.49 27.73 4.86
CA LYS A 863 -31.67 28.52 5.78
C LYS A 863 -32.42 28.88 7.06
N LEU A 864 -33.60 29.50 6.92
CA LEU A 864 -34.45 29.90 8.05
C LEU A 864 -34.80 28.68 8.93
N ARG A 865 -35.11 27.55 8.30
CA ARG A 865 -35.41 26.29 8.97
C ARG A 865 -34.24 25.78 9.81
N GLU A 866 -33.03 25.74 9.25
CA GLU A 866 -31.87 25.25 10.03
C GLU A 866 -31.51 26.24 11.15
N GLN A 867 -31.63 27.56 10.94
CA GLN A 867 -31.44 28.57 11.98
C GLN A 867 -32.42 28.39 13.14
N ALA A 868 -33.72 28.21 12.85
CA ALA A 868 -34.73 27.96 13.88
C ALA A 868 -34.45 26.64 14.63
N ARG A 869 -34.02 25.59 13.91
CA ARG A 869 -33.70 24.29 14.53
C ARG A 869 -32.41 24.30 15.34
N SER A 870 -31.42 25.14 15.02
CA SER A 870 -30.24 25.30 15.87
C SER A 870 -30.59 26.03 17.16
N CYS A 871 -31.48 27.03 17.12
CA CYS A 871 -31.97 27.69 18.32
C CYS A 871 -32.70 26.72 19.27
N LEU A 872 -33.43 25.73 18.74
CA LEU A 872 -34.09 24.70 19.57
C LEU A 872 -33.11 23.86 20.42
N GLN A 873 -31.84 23.73 20.00
CA GLN A 873 -30.82 23.01 20.76
C GLN A 873 -30.13 23.90 21.82
N MET A 874 -30.37 25.21 21.80
CA MET A 874 -29.72 26.19 22.67
C MET A 874 -30.75 26.98 23.48
N PRO A 875 -30.94 26.67 24.78
CA PRO A 875 -31.97 27.31 25.62
C PRO A 875 -31.89 28.85 25.65
N SER A 876 -30.68 29.42 25.66
CA SER A 876 -30.46 30.86 25.70
C SER A 876 -30.86 31.62 24.43
N TYR A 877 -30.95 30.94 23.27
CA TYR A 877 -31.21 31.56 21.97
C TYR A 877 -32.62 31.29 21.43
N LEU A 878 -33.50 30.66 22.22
CA LEU A 878 -34.86 30.32 21.80
C LEU A 878 -35.69 31.56 21.38
N ALA A 879 -35.64 32.63 22.19
CA ALA A 879 -36.35 33.89 21.90
C ALA A 879 -35.88 34.56 20.59
N HIS A 880 -34.57 34.49 20.31
CA HIS A 880 -34.00 35.02 19.07
C HIS A 880 -34.51 34.25 17.84
N GLY A 881 -34.65 32.92 17.95
CA GLY A 881 -35.23 32.09 16.91
C GLY A 881 -36.71 32.42 16.62
N LEU A 882 -37.49 32.68 17.67
CA LEU A 882 -38.90 33.09 17.53
C LEU A 882 -39.05 34.42 16.80
N HIS A 883 -38.28 35.43 17.20
CA HIS A 883 -38.29 36.74 16.56
C HIS A 883 -37.93 36.63 15.07
N ALA A 884 -36.89 35.85 14.73
CA ALA A 884 -36.49 35.64 13.34
C ALA A 884 -37.58 35.00 12.47
N LEU A 885 -38.37 34.07 13.03
CA LEU A 885 -39.52 33.47 12.33
C LEU A 885 -40.73 34.41 12.25
N GLN A 886 -40.92 35.29 13.23
CA GLN A 886 -41.98 36.29 13.21
C GLN A 886 -41.73 37.37 12.15
N SER A 887 -40.47 37.78 11.97
CA SER A 887 -40.06 38.76 10.97
C SER A 887 -40.00 38.23 9.54
N ALA A 888 -40.18 36.92 9.31
CA ALA A 888 -40.06 36.32 7.98
C ALA A 888 -41.33 36.51 7.13
N ASP A 889 -41.16 36.90 5.86
CA ASP A 889 -42.25 37.01 4.89
C ASP A 889 -42.74 35.63 4.43
N ILE A 890 -43.93 35.24 4.89
CA ILE A 890 -44.50 33.90 4.66
C ILE A 890 -45.44 33.87 3.43
N SER A 891 -45.90 35.04 2.95
CA SER A 891 -46.98 35.18 1.95
C SER A 891 -46.74 34.39 0.65
N TYR A 892 -45.50 34.33 0.17
CA TYR A 892 -45.14 33.70 -1.11
C TYR A 892 -44.71 32.21 -1.00
N LEU A 893 -44.70 31.63 0.20
CA LEU A 893 -44.29 30.23 0.38
C LEU A 893 -45.41 29.23 -0.03
N PRO A 894 -45.06 28.04 -0.55
CA PRO A 894 -46.00 26.93 -0.73
C PRO A 894 -46.66 26.50 0.59
N ALA A 895 -47.90 26.01 0.54
CA ALA A 895 -48.69 25.63 1.71
C ALA A 895 -47.93 24.72 2.69
N ARG A 896 -47.20 23.72 2.17
CA ARG A 896 -46.37 22.82 2.98
C ARG A 896 -45.24 23.53 3.75
N LYS A 897 -44.53 24.47 3.12
CA LYS A 897 -43.46 25.25 3.76
C LYS A 897 -44.03 26.27 4.76
N LYS A 898 -45.19 26.87 4.45
CA LYS A 898 -45.94 27.72 5.39
C LYS A 898 -46.31 26.96 6.65
N ALA A 899 -46.88 25.76 6.51
CA ALA A 899 -47.20 24.89 7.64
C ALA A 899 -45.95 24.57 8.48
N GLU A 900 -44.80 24.31 7.84
CA GLU A 900 -43.54 24.04 8.56
C GLU A 900 -43.03 25.26 9.34
N VAL A 901 -43.24 26.50 8.86
CA VAL A 901 -42.96 27.71 9.65
C VAL A 901 -43.83 27.76 10.90
N PHE A 902 -45.14 27.56 10.77
CA PHE A 902 -46.06 27.56 11.92
C PHE A 902 -45.72 26.46 12.93
N GLN A 903 -45.36 25.27 12.43
CA GLN A 903 -44.88 24.16 13.25
C GLN A 903 -43.60 24.51 14.02
N LEU A 904 -42.60 25.13 13.38
CA LEU A 904 -41.36 25.56 14.05
C LEU A 904 -41.59 26.69 15.05
N LYS A 905 -42.49 27.64 14.75
CA LYS A 905 -42.89 28.69 15.71
C LYS A 905 -43.50 28.07 16.96
N GLY A 906 -44.45 27.14 16.79
CA GLY A 906 -45.07 26.43 17.90
C GLY A 906 -44.07 25.60 18.72
N GLU A 907 -43.17 24.87 18.05
CA GLU A 907 -42.10 24.09 18.70
C GLU A 907 -41.17 24.98 19.54
N LEU A 908 -40.76 26.14 19.03
CA LEU A 908 -39.93 27.09 19.77
C LEU A 908 -40.68 27.72 20.95
N MET A 909 -41.98 28.04 20.81
CA MET A 909 -42.79 28.57 21.92
C MET A 909 -42.99 27.55 23.03
N LEU A 910 -43.22 26.28 22.67
CA LEU A 910 -43.27 25.18 23.65
C LEU A 910 -41.92 25.01 24.36
N ALA A 911 -40.80 25.08 23.63
CA ALA A 911 -39.47 24.98 24.21
C ALA A 911 -39.14 26.18 25.14
N THR A 912 -39.53 27.41 24.79
CA THR A 912 -39.35 28.57 25.68
C THR A 912 -40.15 28.43 26.96
N ALA A 913 -41.39 27.95 26.88
CA ALA A 913 -42.22 27.76 28.05
C ALA A 913 -41.69 26.64 28.96
N ALA A 914 -41.17 25.56 28.37
CA ALA A 914 -40.52 24.48 29.12
C ALA A 914 -39.22 24.94 29.80
N ALA A 915 -38.40 25.77 29.13
CA ALA A 915 -37.20 26.36 29.73
C ALA A 915 -37.55 27.31 30.90
N ALA A 916 -38.56 28.16 30.72
CA ALA A 916 -39.05 29.06 31.78
C ALA A 916 -39.58 28.29 33.01
N ALA A 917 -40.22 27.13 32.79
CA ALA A 917 -40.67 26.25 33.87
C ALA A 917 -39.50 25.62 34.65
N ALA A 918 -38.39 25.30 33.98
CA ALA A 918 -37.19 24.74 34.62
C ALA A 918 -36.46 25.78 35.50
N ASP A 919 -36.50 27.05 35.13
CA ASP A 919 -35.90 28.17 35.89
C ASP A 919 -36.75 28.60 37.11
N GLY A 920 -37.83 27.89 37.42
CA GLY A 920 -38.69 28.16 38.58
C GLY A 920 -39.62 29.37 38.43
N SER A 921 -39.61 30.03 37.27
CA SER A 921 -40.67 30.98 36.91
C SER A 921 -41.95 30.19 36.60
N ALA A 922 -43.11 30.71 36.99
CA ALA A 922 -44.37 30.12 36.57
C ALA A 922 -44.42 30.19 35.03
N GLY A 923 -44.02 29.10 34.37
CA GLY A 923 -43.86 29.06 32.92
C GLY A 923 -45.10 29.65 32.26
N ASP A 924 -44.90 30.52 31.27
CA ASP A 924 -45.98 31.22 30.59
C ASP A 924 -46.96 30.20 29.98
N ARG A 925 -47.99 29.82 30.74
CA ARG A 925 -49.01 28.82 30.35
C ARG A 925 -49.73 29.27 29.08
N GLU A 926 -49.88 30.59 28.95
CA GLU A 926 -50.38 31.25 27.75
C GLU A 926 -49.47 30.95 26.54
N ALA A 927 -48.14 31.01 26.70
CA ALA A 927 -47.20 30.67 25.64
C ALA A 927 -47.25 29.19 25.24
N MET A 928 -47.51 28.26 26.20
CA MET A 928 -47.74 26.85 25.87
C MET A 928 -49.00 26.64 25.04
N HIS A 929 -50.12 27.26 25.43
CA HIS A 929 -51.38 27.16 24.71
C HIS A 929 -51.32 27.84 23.33
N GLU A 930 -50.67 29.00 23.23
CA GLU A 930 -50.41 29.69 21.96
C GLU A 930 -49.49 28.87 21.05
N GLY A 931 -48.40 28.31 21.60
CA GLY A 931 -47.49 27.43 20.87
C GLY A 931 -48.21 26.20 20.31
N ALA A 932 -49.06 25.58 21.12
CA ALA A 932 -49.93 24.51 20.67
C ALA A 932 -50.85 25.00 19.55
N LYS A 933 -51.58 26.12 19.73
CA LYS A 933 -52.50 26.67 18.71
C LYS A 933 -51.79 26.82 17.35
N LEU A 934 -50.54 27.29 17.32
CA LEU A 934 -49.75 27.38 16.09
C LEU A 934 -49.42 26.02 15.45
N ILE A 935 -49.25 24.96 16.24
CA ILE A 935 -49.08 23.60 15.72
C ILE A 935 -50.41 23.09 15.15
N SER A 936 -51.53 23.37 15.81
CA SER A 936 -52.86 22.99 15.28
C SER A 936 -53.18 23.68 13.95
N THR A 937 -52.80 24.96 13.80
CA THR A 937 -52.95 25.66 12.51
C THR A 937 -52.01 25.08 11.45
N ALA A 938 -50.80 24.66 11.83
CA ALA A 938 -49.90 23.97 10.89
C ALA A 938 -50.52 22.67 10.34
N ILE A 939 -51.15 21.86 11.20
CA ILE A 939 -51.84 20.63 10.81
C ILE A 939 -53.05 20.93 9.89
N GLN A 940 -53.86 21.93 10.23
CA GLN A 940 -55.00 22.35 9.41
C GLN A 940 -54.59 22.84 8.01
N MET A 941 -53.44 23.50 7.92
CA MET A 941 -52.89 23.98 6.65
C MET A 941 -52.36 22.84 5.77
N HIS A 942 -51.78 21.80 6.38
CA HIS A 942 -51.26 20.65 5.65
C HIS A 942 -51.23 19.39 6.55
N SER A 943 -52.19 18.50 6.36
CA SER A 943 -52.35 17.26 7.15
C SER A 943 -51.15 16.32 7.07
N ASP A 944 -50.42 16.30 5.95
CA ASP A 944 -49.35 15.32 5.73
C ASP A 944 -48.01 15.77 6.34
N MET A 945 -48.05 16.25 7.58
CA MET A 945 -46.88 16.70 8.34
C MET A 945 -46.70 15.88 9.63
N PRO A 946 -46.00 14.72 9.56
CA PRO A 946 -45.89 13.82 10.71
C PRO A 946 -45.29 14.46 11.97
N LYS A 947 -44.30 15.36 11.81
CA LYS A 947 -43.66 16.03 12.96
C LYS A 947 -44.63 16.95 13.71
N ALA A 948 -45.57 17.60 13.01
CA ALA A 948 -46.58 18.45 13.64
C ALA A 948 -47.53 17.62 14.50
N TRP A 949 -47.99 16.47 13.98
CA TRP A 949 -48.79 15.50 14.73
C TRP A 949 -48.06 14.96 15.95
N LEU A 950 -46.77 14.67 15.82
CA LEU A 950 -45.94 14.22 16.94
C LEU A 950 -45.90 15.26 18.08
N LEU A 951 -45.57 16.51 17.75
CA LEU A 951 -45.45 17.59 18.74
C LEU A 951 -46.79 17.92 19.41
N TRP A 952 -47.88 17.91 18.64
CA TRP A 952 -49.22 18.09 19.20
C TRP A 952 -49.62 16.89 20.08
N GLY A 953 -49.23 15.67 19.71
CA GLY A 953 -49.43 14.48 20.54
C GLY A 953 -48.65 14.53 21.85
N GLU A 954 -47.37 14.94 21.81
CA GLU A 954 -46.53 15.15 23.01
C GLU A 954 -47.10 16.23 23.92
N PHE A 955 -47.64 17.32 23.35
CA PHE A 955 -48.35 18.34 24.11
C PHE A 955 -49.62 17.76 24.78
N CYS A 956 -50.46 17.04 24.04
CA CYS A 956 -51.65 16.40 24.62
C CYS A 956 -51.31 15.37 25.69
N ASP A 957 -50.23 14.60 25.53
CA ASP A 957 -49.74 13.63 26.51
C ASP A 957 -49.20 14.33 27.78
N SER A 958 -48.49 15.45 27.65
CA SER A 958 -48.08 16.28 28.81
C SER A 958 -49.29 16.80 29.57
N MET A 959 -50.29 17.35 28.85
CA MET A 959 -51.52 17.85 29.47
C MET A 959 -52.33 16.74 30.16
N HIS A 960 -52.25 15.50 29.67
CA HIS A 960 -52.88 14.35 30.30
C HIS A 960 -52.15 13.92 31.57
N ARG A 961 -50.80 13.97 31.60
CA ARG A 961 -49.99 13.59 32.77
C ARG A 961 -50.02 14.60 33.90
N ASP A 962 -50.13 15.89 33.59
CA ASP A 962 -50.04 16.94 34.60
C ASP A 962 -51.37 17.19 35.36
N ASP A 963 -52.41 16.36 35.15
CA ASP A 963 -53.74 16.43 35.81
C ASP A 963 -54.47 17.80 35.74
N TYR A 964 -54.00 18.74 34.91
CA TYR A 964 -54.47 20.14 34.90
C TYR A 964 -55.74 20.42 34.06
N GLY A 965 -56.54 19.41 33.75
CA GLY A 965 -57.84 19.62 33.12
C GLY A 965 -58.64 18.35 33.03
N ALA A 966 -59.77 18.32 33.73
CA ALA A 966 -60.80 17.28 33.74
C ALA A 966 -61.51 17.08 32.37
N GLU A 967 -60.81 17.23 31.25
CA GLU A 967 -61.26 16.77 29.94
C GLU A 967 -60.64 15.39 29.66
N PRO A 968 -61.43 14.30 29.69
CA PRO A 968 -60.91 12.96 29.43
C PRO A 968 -60.60 12.71 27.94
N GLN A 969 -60.63 13.78 27.12
CA GLN A 969 -60.38 13.77 25.67
C GLN A 969 -58.89 13.97 25.32
N TRP A 970 -58.02 14.34 26.27
CA TRP A 970 -56.60 14.55 25.99
C TRP A 970 -55.87 13.27 25.58
N ALA A 971 -56.14 12.16 26.26
CA ALA A 971 -55.62 10.85 25.89
C ALA A 971 -56.06 10.42 24.48
N GLU A 972 -57.31 10.70 24.11
CA GLU A 972 -57.86 10.39 22.78
C GLU A 972 -57.18 11.22 21.69
N ARG A 973 -56.99 12.51 21.95
CA ARG A 973 -56.25 13.42 21.06
C ARG A 973 -54.78 12.97 20.93
N ALA A 974 -54.11 12.63 22.02
CA ALA A 974 -52.73 12.14 21.99
C ALA A 974 -52.58 10.84 21.18
N LEU A 975 -53.43 9.85 21.45
CA LEU A 975 -53.47 8.58 20.72
C LEU A 975 -53.70 8.80 19.23
N SER A 976 -54.68 9.62 18.86
CA SER A 976 -54.97 9.92 17.45
C SER A 976 -53.76 10.55 16.76
N CYS A 977 -53.04 11.45 17.43
CA CYS A 977 -51.90 12.14 16.87
C CYS A 977 -50.68 11.24 16.68
N TYR A 978 -50.40 10.34 17.63
CA TYR A 978 -49.33 9.34 17.46
C TYR A 978 -49.64 8.33 16.36
N MET A 979 -50.89 7.88 16.25
CA MET A 979 -51.33 6.97 15.19
C MET A 979 -51.28 7.63 13.80
N MET A 980 -51.75 8.89 13.68
CA MET A 980 -51.62 9.66 12.44
C MET A 980 -50.17 9.89 12.04
N CYS A 981 -49.29 10.17 13.00
CA CYS A 981 -47.84 10.29 12.76
C CYS A 981 -47.25 8.99 12.20
N SER A 982 -47.73 7.83 12.66
CA SER A 982 -47.26 6.52 12.19
C SER A 982 -47.82 6.11 10.83
N GLN A 983 -49.07 6.47 10.52
CA GLN A 983 -49.62 6.36 9.16
C GLN A 983 -48.78 7.15 8.14
N LEU A 984 -48.31 8.34 8.52
CA LEU A 984 -47.45 9.19 7.70
C LEU A 984 -45.97 8.75 7.66
N ARG A 985 -45.63 7.59 8.25
CA ARG A 985 -44.30 6.93 8.20
C ARG A 985 -43.13 7.80 8.69
N HIS A 986 -43.31 8.49 9.80
CA HIS A 986 -42.21 9.22 10.42
C HIS A 986 -41.14 8.27 11.00
N ASN A 987 -39.86 8.65 10.94
CA ASN A 987 -38.78 7.80 11.46
C ASN A 987 -38.90 7.52 12.98
N ARG A 988 -39.47 8.46 13.75
CA ARG A 988 -39.77 8.28 15.19
C ARG A 988 -41.14 7.66 15.46
N SER A 989 -41.92 7.28 14.44
CA SER A 989 -43.28 6.80 14.70
C SER A 989 -43.31 5.45 15.41
N ALA A 990 -42.40 4.54 15.05
CA ALA A 990 -42.30 3.22 15.67
C ALA A 990 -41.96 3.30 17.18
N SER A 991 -41.23 4.33 17.63
CA SER A 991 -40.93 4.55 19.05
C SER A 991 -42.11 5.13 19.84
N MET A 992 -43.15 5.63 19.18
CA MET A 992 -44.36 6.12 19.86
C MET A 992 -45.44 5.03 20.04
N LEU A 993 -45.36 3.93 19.29
CA LEU A 993 -46.31 2.81 19.40
C LEU A 993 -46.37 2.20 20.82
N PRO A 994 -45.27 2.07 21.57
CA PRO A 994 -45.33 1.65 22.98
C PRO A 994 -46.14 2.61 23.84
N ARG A 995 -46.01 3.92 23.63
CA ARG A 995 -46.80 4.92 24.37
C ARG A 995 -48.28 4.81 24.00
N VAL A 996 -48.62 4.52 22.74
CA VAL A 996 -50.00 4.25 22.32
C VAL A 996 -50.57 3.04 23.07
N LEU A 997 -49.82 1.93 23.17
CA LEU A 997 -50.24 0.76 23.94
C LEU A 997 -50.34 1.07 25.45
N ALA A 998 -49.41 1.88 25.99
CA ALA A 998 -49.44 2.31 27.38
C ALA A 998 -50.66 3.20 27.68
N LEU A 999 -51.04 4.13 26.81
CA LEU A 999 -52.24 4.96 26.96
C LEU A 999 -53.52 4.12 26.96
N LEU A 1000 -53.55 3.03 26.17
CA LEU A 1000 -54.65 2.07 26.21
C LEU A 1000 -54.66 1.29 27.53
N ASP A 1001 -53.50 0.91 28.05
CA ASP A 1001 -53.41 0.21 29.33
C ASP A 1001 -53.74 1.13 30.53
N GLU A 1002 -53.32 2.40 30.51
CA GLU A 1002 -53.61 3.41 31.53
C GLU A 1002 -55.12 3.72 31.63
N ALA A 1003 -55.83 3.68 30.50
CA ALA A 1003 -57.28 3.91 30.45
C ALA A 1003 -58.12 2.70 30.93
N GLU A 1004 -57.50 1.60 31.35
CA GLU A 1004 -58.22 0.39 31.81
C GLU A 1004 -59.02 0.69 33.09
N GLY A 1005 -60.35 0.80 32.95
CA GLY A 1005 -61.28 1.13 34.05
C GLY A 1005 -61.91 2.52 33.97
N GLU A 1006 -61.46 3.37 33.03
CA GLU A 1006 -62.07 4.68 32.78
C GLU A 1006 -63.27 4.61 31.83
N PRO A 1007 -64.28 5.50 31.95
CA PRO A 1007 -65.42 5.55 31.03
C PRO A 1007 -65.01 5.87 29.57
N THR A 1008 -63.82 6.42 29.37
CA THR A 1008 -63.21 6.76 28.06
C THR A 1008 -62.49 5.61 27.38
N ALA A 1009 -62.28 4.47 28.06
CA ALA A 1009 -61.61 3.30 27.50
C ALA A 1009 -62.25 2.81 26.18
N SER A 1010 -63.58 2.78 26.11
CA SER A 1010 -64.29 2.34 24.91
C SER A 1010 -64.11 3.32 23.73
N ALA A 1011 -64.02 4.63 24.00
CA ALA A 1011 -63.81 5.63 22.94
C ALA A 1011 -62.37 5.52 22.40
N LEU A 1012 -61.40 5.32 23.29
CA LEU A 1012 -59.99 5.11 22.96
C LEU A 1012 -59.74 3.84 22.13
N ALA A 1013 -60.38 2.72 22.49
CA ALA A 1013 -60.29 1.50 21.69
C ALA A 1013 -60.87 1.68 20.28
N GLN A 1014 -61.97 2.42 20.15
CA GLN A 1014 -62.57 2.71 18.85
C GLN A 1014 -61.70 3.62 17.98
N THR A 1015 -61.07 4.65 18.56
CA THR A 1015 -60.14 5.52 17.81
C THR A 1015 -58.87 4.78 17.41
N PHE A 1016 -58.33 3.93 18.29
CA PHE A 1016 -57.24 3.02 17.97
C PHE A 1016 -57.60 2.13 16.78
N GLY A 1017 -58.72 1.40 16.85
CA GLY A 1017 -59.18 0.51 15.78
C GLY A 1017 -59.32 1.20 14.42
N ARG A 1018 -59.94 2.40 14.39
CA ARG A 1018 -60.10 3.18 13.14
C ARG A 1018 -58.77 3.57 12.51
N LEU A 1019 -57.77 3.92 13.33
CA LEU A 1019 -56.48 4.39 12.83
C LEU A 1019 -55.48 3.26 12.60
N CYS A 1020 -55.66 2.10 13.22
CA CYS A 1020 -54.85 0.90 12.98
C CYS A 1020 -54.88 0.46 11.52
N ASP A 1021 -56.02 0.60 10.85
CA ASP A 1021 -56.21 0.12 9.47
C ASP A 1021 -55.28 0.80 8.46
N GLY A 1022 -54.99 2.09 8.68
CA GLY A 1022 -54.16 2.90 7.80
C GLY A 1022 -52.64 2.71 7.99
N MET A 1023 -52.19 1.92 8.97
CA MET A 1023 -50.76 1.77 9.26
C MET A 1023 -50.12 0.61 8.51
N ALA A 1024 -48.83 0.75 8.20
CA ALA A 1024 -48.07 -0.29 7.56
C ALA A 1024 -47.73 -1.40 8.57
N ILE A 1025 -48.03 -2.64 8.21
CA ILE A 1025 -47.97 -3.79 9.14
C ILE A 1025 -46.55 -4.07 9.66
N TRP A 1026 -45.51 -3.73 8.90
CA TRP A 1026 -44.12 -3.91 9.34
C TRP A 1026 -43.75 -3.09 10.58
N GLN A 1027 -44.43 -1.95 10.83
CA GLN A 1027 -44.17 -1.11 12.01
C GLN A 1027 -44.58 -1.81 13.32
N TRP A 1028 -45.48 -2.79 13.24
CA TRP A 1028 -45.99 -3.57 14.38
C TRP A 1028 -45.18 -4.82 14.67
N LEU A 1029 -44.31 -5.27 13.77
CA LEU A 1029 -43.51 -6.49 13.93
C LEU A 1029 -42.65 -6.49 15.20
N PRO A 1030 -41.94 -5.41 15.57
CA PRO A 1030 -41.14 -5.38 16.80
C PRO A 1030 -41.99 -5.51 18.08
N TRP A 1031 -43.28 -5.17 17.99
CA TRP A 1031 -44.21 -5.12 19.12
C TRP A 1031 -45.14 -6.34 19.19
N LEU A 1032 -44.81 -7.41 18.44
CA LEU A 1032 -45.58 -8.66 18.42
C LEU A 1032 -45.85 -9.24 19.83
N PRO A 1033 -44.87 -9.33 20.76
CA PRO A 1033 -45.13 -9.85 22.10
C PRO A 1033 -46.20 -9.05 22.86
N GLN A 1034 -46.14 -7.72 22.77
CA GLN A 1034 -47.07 -6.81 23.44
C GLN A 1034 -48.47 -6.88 22.81
N LEU A 1035 -48.55 -7.02 21.49
CA LEU A 1035 -49.82 -7.25 20.79
C LEU A 1035 -50.46 -8.59 21.18
N LEU A 1036 -49.68 -9.66 21.30
CA LEU A 1036 -50.20 -10.96 21.74
C LEU A 1036 -50.75 -10.91 23.17
N GLN A 1037 -50.09 -10.17 24.07
CA GLN A 1037 -50.60 -9.91 25.42
C GLN A 1037 -51.89 -9.06 25.40
N GLY A 1038 -51.97 -8.09 24.48
CA GLY A 1038 -53.15 -7.24 24.27
C GLY A 1038 -54.41 -7.97 23.82
N LEU A 1039 -54.32 -9.23 23.36
CA LEU A 1039 -55.49 -10.04 23.00
C LEU A 1039 -56.45 -10.28 24.18
N GLY A 1040 -55.93 -10.28 25.41
CA GLY A 1040 -56.73 -10.48 26.62
C GLY A 1040 -57.41 -9.22 27.16
N LYS A 1041 -57.14 -8.04 26.58
CA LYS A 1041 -57.58 -6.72 27.08
C LYS A 1041 -58.81 -6.21 26.32
N TYR A 1042 -59.41 -5.11 26.78
CA TYR A 1042 -60.64 -4.53 26.21
C TYR A 1042 -60.52 -4.10 24.73
N TYR A 1043 -59.30 -3.81 24.25
CA TYR A 1043 -59.01 -3.47 22.85
C TYR A 1043 -58.58 -4.69 21.99
N GLY A 1044 -58.64 -5.91 22.55
CA GLY A 1044 -58.25 -7.17 21.93
C GLY A 1044 -58.85 -7.44 20.52
N PRO A 1045 -60.11 -7.12 20.22
CA PRO A 1045 -60.67 -7.33 18.87
C PRO A 1045 -59.91 -6.59 17.76
N TYR A 1046 -59.41 -5.39 18.03
CA TYR A 1046 -58.63 -4.60 17.07
C TYR A 1046 -57.22 -5.16 16.89
N VAL A 1047 -56.62 -5.67 17.97
CA VAL A 1047 -55.32 -6.34 17.92
C VAL A 1047 -55.41 -7.68 17.20
N GLN A 1048 -56.49 -8.43 17.39
CA GLN A 1048 -56.76 -9.66 16.65
C GLN A 1048 -56.86 -9.38 15.14
N PHE A 1049 -57.55 -8.30 14.75
CA PHE A 1049 -57.63 -7.87 13.35
C PHE A 1049 -56.24 -7.56 12.78
N LEU A 1050 -55.40 -6.85 13.53
CA LEU A 1050 -54.03 -6.54 13.14
C LEU A 1050 -53.18 -7.81 12.98
N LEU A 1051 -53.23 -8.74 13.95
CA LEU A 1051 -52.49 -10.01 13.89
C LEU A 1051 -52.96 -10.88 12.73
N PHE A 1052 -54.25 -10.84 12.37
CA PHE A 1052 -54.76 -11.55 11.20
C PHE A 1052 -54.21 -10.96 9.89
N ARG A 1053 -54.09 -9.63 9.79
CA ARG A 1053 -53.41 -8.99 8.67
C ARG A 1053 -51.92 -9.32 8.63
N MET A 1054 -51.25 -9.35 9.79
CA MET A 1054 -49.86 -9.80 9.92
C MET A 1054 -49.66 -11.24 9.47
N ALA A 1055 -50.58 -12.14 9.80
CA ALA A 1055 -50.54 -13.53 9.36
C ALA A 1055 -50.60 -13.67 7.83
N LYS A 1056 -51.31 -12.76 7.16
CA LYS A 1056 -51.42 -12.74 5.69
C LYS A 1056 -50.18 -12.17 5.00
N GLU A 1057 -49.60 -11.08 5.52
CA GLU A 1057 -48.46 -10.40 4.88
C GLU A 1057 -47.09 -10.91 5.34
N TYR A 1058 -46.93 -11.22 6.64
CA TYR A 1058 -45.68 -11.64 7.27
C TYR A 1058 -45.86 -12.92 8.11
N PRO A 1059 -46.28 -14.06 7.52
CA PRO A 1059 -46.61 -15.29 8.25
C PRO A 1059 -45.43 -15.84 9.07
N GLN A 1060 -44.20 -15.73 8.56
CA GLN A 1060 -43.00 -16.23 9.23
C GLN A 1060 -42.69 -15.47 10.52
N ALA A 1061 -42.94 -14.16 10.55
CA ALA A 1061 -42.68 -13.34 11.72
C ALA A 1061 -43.66 -13.63 12.87
N LEU A 1062 -44.91 -14.03 12.54
CA LEU A 1062 -45.94 -14.33 13.52
C LEU A 1062 -45.93 -15.79 14.00
N TYR A 1063 -45.50 -16.75 13.17
CA TYR A 1063 -45.66 -18.18 13.44
C TYR A 1063 -45.04 -18.63 14.77
N TYR A 1064 -43.75 -18.35 15.00
CA TYR A 1064 -43.07 -18.79 16.22
C TYR A 1064 -43.59 -18.06 17.48
N PRO A 1065 -43.69 -16.71 17.52
CA PRO A 1065 -44.21 -16.02 18.69
C PRO A 1065 -45.66 -16.42 19.05
N LEU A 1066 -46.50 -16.69 18.05
CA LEU A 1066 -47.87 -17.14 18.27
C LEU A 1066 -47.90 -18.57 18.84
N ARG A 1067 -47.02 -19.46 18.38
CA ARG A 1067 -46.91 -20.83 18.91
C ARG A 1067 -46.47 -20.82 20.36
N ASP A 1068 -45.46 -20.01 20.69
CA ASP A 1068 -44.95 -19.86 22.05
C ASP A 1068 -46.04 -19.31 22.98
N PHE A 1069 -46.75 -18.27 22.56
CA PHE A 1069 -47.88 -17.71 23.31
C PHE A 1069 -49.01 -18.73 23.54
N VAL A 1070 -49.34 -19.55 22.53
CA VAL A 1070 -50.36 -20.59 22.66
C VAL A 1070 -49.89 -21.75 23.55
N SER A 1071 -48.62 -22.15 23.49
CA SER A 1071 -48.07 -23.17 24.39
C SER A 1071 -47.98 -22.69 25.82
N ASP A 1072 -47.64 -21.42 26.06
CA ASP A 1072 -47.60 -20.80 27.38
C ASP A 1072 -49.02 -20.63 27.96
N ALA A 1073 -49.99 -20.25 27.14
CA ALA A 1073 -51.39 -20.22 27.54
C ALA A 1073 -51.94 -21.63 27.83
N ALA A 1074 -51.51 -22.65 27.08
CA ALA A 1074 -51.89 -24.04 27.30
C ALA A 1074 -51.25 -24.64 28.57
N SER A 1075 -49.97 -24.33 28.83
CA SER A 1075 -49.28 -24.75 30.04
C SER A 1075 -49.86 -24.08 31.30
N ALA A 1076 -50.22 -22.79 31.22
CA ALA A 1076 -50.94 -22.08 32.28
C ALA A 1076 -52.35 -22.65 32.54
N ARG A 1077 -52.97 -23.31 31.55
CA ARG A 1077 -54.26 -24.01 31.67
C ARG A 1077 -54.11 -25.49 32.05
N GLY A 1078 -52.90 -26.00 32.23
CA GLY A 1078 -52.62 -27.41 32.58
C GLY A 1078 -52.85 -28.41 31.44
N GLU A 1079 -52.95 -27.96 30.19
CA GLU A 1079 -53.14 -28.82 29.03
C GLU A 1079 -51.78 -29.18 28.38
N PRO A 1080 -51.52 -30.47 28.04
CA PRO A 1080 -50.27 -30.83 27.37
C PRO A 1080 -50.18 -30.18 25.97
N PRO A 1081 -49.01 -29.71 25.54
CA PRO A 1081 -48.85 -29.01 24.26
C PRO A 1081 -49.20 -29.95 23.10
N ARG A 1082 -50.22 -29.59 22.31
CA ARG A 1082 -50.62 -30.37 21.12
C ARG A 1082 -49.53 -30.27 20.04
N VAL A 1083 -48.78 -31.34 19.84
CA VAL A 1083 -47.84 -31.50 18.73
C VAL A 1083 -48.62 -31.40 17.41
N TRP A 1084 -48.28 -30.42 16.58
CA TRP A 1084 -48.89 -30.25 15.26
C TRP A 1084 -48.39 -31.35 14.33
N MET A 1085 -49.30 -32.22 13.86
CA MET A 1085 -49.04 -33.11 12.74
C MET A 1085 -49.44 -32.41 11.44
N PRO A 1086 -48.61 -32.45 10.38
CA PRO A 1086 -49.02 -31.98 9.06
C PRO A 1086 -50.25 -32.79 8.63
N ALA A 1087 -51.24 -32.13 8.04
CA ALA A 1087 -52.40 -32.82 7.48
C ALA A 1087 -51.89 -33.84 6.45
N SER A 1088 -51.99 -35.14 6.78
CA SER A 1088 -51.78 -36.21 5.83
C SER A 1088 -52.76 -36.02 4.68
N ARG A 1089 -52.25 -35.69 3.49
CA ARG A 1089 -53.03 -35.79 2.26
C ARG A 1089 -53.51 -37.23 2.11
N GLN A 1090 -54.79 -37.49 2.32
CA GLN A 1090 -55.53 -38.59 1.69
C GLN A 1090 -57.03 -38.50 2.01
N GLY A 1091 -57.84 -38.57 0.95
CA GLY A 1091 -59.25 -39.00 0.95
C GLY A 1091 -60.28 -37.91 1.11
#